data_AF-A0AAW5BB93-F1
#
_entry.id   AF-A0AAW5BB93-F1
#
_cell.length_a   1.000
_cell.length_b   1.000
_cell.length_c   1.000
_cell.angle_alpha   90.00
_cell.angle_beta   90.00
_cell.angle_gamma   90.00
#
_symmetry.space_group_name_H-M   'P 1'
#
loop_
_entity.id
_entity.type
_entity.pdbx_description
1 polymer ?
#
loop_
_entity_poly.entity_id
_entity_poly.type
_entity_poly.pdbx_seq_one_letter_code
_entity_poly.pdbx_strand_id
1 'polypeptide(L)'
;MKKTLILILCLFLCTVSFARKRVKVACVGNSITYGIGVSDPDKESYPARLQQMLGEGYTVERFGKPGATLLNKGHRPFMQQKEFKDALAFAGDVVVIHLGVNDTDPRDWPNYRDFFIADYRALIDSFRVANPECRILIARLTPIADRHPRFESGTRDWHDEIQLAIETIAKYAQVQLIDFHAPLYPYPFMLPDAVHPDKEGAAVLAKTVYEGITGDFGGLQMPEIYTDNMVLQHGRLLTIQGKADAGEKVTVSIDRQQLQAVTGADGKWAVDVRPLKAGGPYTLTVSTEKRKLVYENVLAGEVWLCSGQSNMEFYLNWSATAAQDVPQAANSNIRLYDMKARWRTDAVEWDASVLDSLNHLQYYKDTRWTVCSPETAGNFSAVAYYFGKKLQDSLQVPVGLICNAIGGSPTEAWIDRSTLEYRFPAILRNWMQNDFIQDWVRGRAALNVKQSSNKLQRHPYEPCYLYESGIRPLEQFPVKGFIWYQGESNAHNREAHERLFRLLVESWRKNWGDAELPFYFVQLSSIDRPSWTWFRDSQRRLMAEIPHTGMAVSSDRGDSLDVHPKQKREVGERLAAWALNKTYGYKNVIPSGPLYKSVVFSGGAAYISFDYAEELSTSDGKSLRTFEVAGDDGLFYPAQAVVENGKIKVWSDKVKEPETVRYGWQPFTRANLVNGAGLPASTFRAE
;
A
#
# COMPACT_ATOMS: atom_id res chain seq x y z
N MET A 1 83.53 -51.21 -6.27
CA MET A 1 82.44 -50.71 -7.14
C MET A 1 81.11 -51.31 -6.69
N LYS A 2 80.10 -50.44 -6.50
CA LYS A 2 78.62 -50.64 -6.47
C LYS A 2 78.05 -51.61 -5.40
N LYS A 3 77.32 -51.14 -4.37
CA LYS A 3 75.97 -50.49 -4.32
C LYS A 3 74.81 -51.41 -4.75
N THR A 4 73.99 -51.86 -3.79
CA THR A 4 72.52 -51.65 -3.76
C THR A 4 72.01 -51.77 -2.31
N LEU A 5 71.21 -50.81 -1.84
CA LEU A 5 70.65 -50.67 -0.49
C LEU A 5 69.20 -50.16 -0.63
N ILE A 6 68.39 -50.40 0.41
CA ILE A 6 67.19 -49.67 0.88
C ILE A 6 65.84 -50.19 0.37
N LEU A 7 64.74 -50.31 1.13
CA LEU A 7 64.34 -50.34 2.57
C LEU A 7 62.82 -50.07 2.48
N ILE A 8 61.97 -50.96 2.99
CA ILE A 8 60.52 -50.73 3.07
C ILE A 8 60.26 -49.83 4.29
N LEU A 9 59.72 -48.63 4.06
CA LEU A 9 59.33 -47.67 5.09
C LEU A 9 57.80 -47.59 5.16
N CYS A 10 57.20 -48.15 6.21
CA CYS A 10 55.81 -47.92 6.57
C CYS A 10 55.64 -46.50 7.13
N LEU A 11 55.05 -45.59 6.35
CA LEU A 11 54.55 -44.31 6.86
C LEU A 11 53.11 -44.47 7.36
N PHE A 12 52.92 -44.38 8.68
CA PHE A 12 51.64 -44.02 9.29
C PHE A 12 51.36 -42.54 8.98
N LEU A 13 50.46 -42.25 8.05
CA LEU A 13 49.83 -40.93 7.96
C LEU A 13 48.75 -40.83 9.04
N CYS A 14 49.03 -40.13 10.13
CA CYS A 14 48.00 -39.60 11.01
C CYS A 14 47.33 -38.42 10.29
N THR A 15 46.24 -38.65 9.58
CA THR A 15 45.32 -37.60 9.18
C THR A 15 44.53 -37.14 10.41
N VAL A 16 45.03 -36.12 11.11
CA VAL A 16 44.25 -35.43 12.13
C VAL A 16 43.17 -34.64 11.40
N SER A 17 41.96 -35.20 11.33
CA SER A 17 40.78 -34.47 10.88
C SER A 17 40.46 -33.42 11.94
N PHE A 18 40.81 -32.16 11.68
CA PHE A 18 40.31 -31.04 12.47
C PHE A 18 38.80 -30.97 12.24
N ALA A 19 38.01 -31.56 13.14
CA ALA A 19 36.58 -31.34 13.18
C ALA A 19 36.35 -29.83 13.36
N ARG A 20 35.80 -29.17 12.32
CA ARG A 20 35.51 -27.73 12.35
C ARG A 20 34.55 -27.49 13.51
N LYS A 21 34.96 -26.66 14.49
CA LYS A 21 34.13 -26.31 15.65
C LYS A 21 32.80 -25.74 15.13
N ARG A 22 31.68 -26.36 15.49
CA ARG A 22 30.34 -25.89 15.11
C ARG A 22 30.06 -24.55 15.78
N VAL A 23 29.42 -23.63 15.04
CA VAL A 23 28.99 -22.34 15.56
C VAL A 23 27.72 -22.54 16.39
N LYS A 24 27.75 -22.15 17.65
CA LYS A 24 26.61 -22.25 18.57
C LYS A 24 25.69 -21.05 18.44
N VAL A 25 24.40 -21.28 18.20
CA VAL A 25 23.37 -20.24 18.11
C VAL A 25 22.37 -20.41 19.26
N ALA A 26 22.32 -19.46 20.17
CA ALA A 26 21.36 -19.44 21.28
C ALA A 26 20.14 -18.59 20.91
N CYS A 27 18.99 -19.23 20.66
CA CYS A 27 17.72 -18.53 20.45
C CYS A 27 17.04 -18.31 21.79
N VAL A 28 17.05 -17.07 22.28
CA VAL A 28 16.59 -16.64 23.59
C VAL A 28 15.27 -15.89 23.46
N GLY A 29 14.22 -16.31 24.16
CA GLY A 29 12.97 -15.56 24.12
C GLY A 29 11.80 -16.15 24.88
N ASN A 30 10.61 -15.79 24.41
CA ASN A 30 9.35 -16.08 25.08
C ASN A 30 8.63 -17.31 24.48
N SER A 31 7.29 -17.33 24.51
CA SER A 31 6.45 -18.37 23.90
C SER A 31 6.66 -18.53 22.40
N ILE A 32 7.01 -17.46 21.69
CA ILE A 32 7.25 -17.48 20.25
C ILE A 32 8.55 -18.23 19.95
N THR A 33 9.62 -17.97 20.71
CA THR A 33 10.87 -18.75 20.66
C THR A 33 10.65 -20.20 21.09
N TYR A 34 9.80 -20.45 22.09
CA TYR A 34 9.43 -21.81 22.48
C TYR A 34 8.74 -22.57 21.33
N GLY A 35 7.94 -21.88 20.51
CA GLY A 35 7.15 -22.48 19.43
C GLY A 35 5.68 -22.71 19.82
N ILE A 36 5.10 -21.87 20.67
CA ILE A 36 3.62 -21.80 20.76
C ILE A 36 3.10 -21.32 19.39
N GLY A 37 2.03 -21.95 18.90
CA GLY A 37 1.43 -21.68 17.59
C GLY A 37 1.71 -22.75 16.54
N VAL A 38 2.77 -23.56 16.71
CA VAL A 38 3.08 -24.70 15.83
C VAL A 38 2.69 -26.04 16.47
N SER A 39 2.57 -27.09 15.66
CA SER A 39 2.10 -28.40 16.11
C SER A 39 3.21 -29.25 16.74
N ASP A 40 4.42 -29.17 16.17
CA ASP A 40 5.62 -29.84 16.65
C ASP A 40 6.76 -28.82 16.81
N PRO A 41 6.90 -28.22 17.99
CA PRO A 41 7.92 -27.19 18.23
C PRO A 41 9.36 -27.65 17.97
N ASP A 42 9.66 -28.94 18.03
CA ASP A 42 11.02 -29.47 17.78
C ASP A 42 11.35 -29.55 16.29
N LYS A 43 10.34 -29.44 15.41
CA LYS A 43 10.52 -29.42 13.95
C LYS A 43 10.11 -28.09 13.31
N GLU A 44 9.15 -27.40 13.92
CA GLU A 44 8.42 -26.31 13.28
C GLU A 44 8.68 -24.94 13.92
N SER A 45 9.20 -24.88 15.15
CA SER A 45 9.58 -23.59 15.75
C SER A 45 10.65 -22.88 14.92
N TYR A 46 10.72 -21.55 15.01
CA TYR A 46 11.73 -20.81 14.25
C TYR A 46 13.17 -21.25 14.56
N PRO A 47 13.55 -21.63 15.80
CA PRO A 47 14.89 -22.18 16.06
C PRO A 47 15.12 -23.54 15.40
N ALA A 48 14.12 -24.43 15.39
CA ALA A 48 14.22 -25.73 14.72
C ALA A 48 14.36 -25.60 13.19
N ARG A 49 13.59 -24.69 12.60
CA ARG A 49 13.71 -24.34 11.16
C ARG A 49 15.05 -23.68 10.86
N LEU A 50 15.51 -22.79 11.73
CA LEU A 50 16.83 -22.16 11.60
C LEU A 50 17.96 -23.19 11.59
N GLN A 51 17.90 -24.22 12.45
CA GLN A 51 18.86 -25.34 12.43
C GLN A 51 18.88 -26.06 11.07
N GLN A 52 17.71 -26.29 10.47
CA GLN A 52 17.60 -26.91 9.14
C GLN A 52 18.25 -26.05 8.06
N MET A 53 18.05 -24.72 8.12
CA MET A 53 18.61 -23.77 7.15
C MET A 53 20.13 -23.60 7.28
N LEU A 54 20.65 -23.53 8.51
CA LEU A 54 22.08 -23.35 8.79
C LEU A 54 22.91 -24.62 8.58
N GLY A 55 22.29 -25.80 8.68
CA GLY A 55 22.94 -27.09 8.45
C GLY A 55 23.94 -27.50 9.54
N GLU A 56 24.74 -28.54 9.25
CA GLU A 56 25.59 -29.23 10.24
C GLU A 56 26.76 -28.39 10.78
N GLY A 57 27.08 -27.27 10.14
CA GLY A 57 28.09 -26.32 10.61
C GLY A 57 27.68 -25.54 11.86
N TYR A 58 26.41 -25.61 12.24
CA TYR A 58 25.83 -24.89 13.36
C TYR A 58 25.14 -25.84 14.34
N THR A 59 25.09 -25.43 15.60
CA THR A 59 24.22 -26.00 16.64
C THR A 59 23.30 -24.90 17.15
N VAL A 60 22.03 -24.98 16.81
CA VAL A 60 21.00 -24.03 17.27
C VAL A 60 20.26 -24.62 18.45
N GLU A 61 20.25 -23.90 19.57
CA GLU A 61 19.52 -24.28 20.77
C GLU A 61 18.40 -23.30 21.09
N ARG A 62 17.29 -23.83 21.59
CA ARG A 62 16.06 -23.08 21.89
C ARG A 62 15.93 -22.85 23.39
N PHE A 63 16.06 -21.59 23.80
CA PHE A 63 15.86 -21.09 25.16
C PHE A 63 14.61 -20.20 25.24
N GLY A 64 13.48 -20.73 24.79
CA GLY A 64 12.19 -20.07 24.81
C GLY A 64 11.40 -20.40 26.07
N LYS A 65 10.89 -19.39 26.78
CA LYS A 65 10.01 -19.59 27.94
C LYS A 65 8.63 -18.96 27.73
N PRO A 66 7.55 -19.75 27.64
CA PRO A 66 6.21 -19.21 27.47
C PRO A 66 5.83 -18.17 28.54
N GLY A 67 5.30 -17.03 28.09
CA GLY A 67 4.91 -15.92 28.96
C GLY A 67 6.06 -15.12 29.57
N ALA A 68 7.33 -15.39 29.24
CA ALA A 68 8.45 -14.65 29.81
C ALA A 68 8.48 -13.18 29.36
N THR A 69 8.70 -12.29 30.33
CA THR A 69 8.91 -10.85 30.16
C THR A 69 10.40 -10.53 30.11
N LEU A 70 10.78 -9.45 29.43
CA LEU A 70 12.12 -8.88 29.55
C LEU A 70 12.30 -8.21 30.91
N LEU A 71 11.30 -7.43 31.34
CA LEU A 71 11.34 -6.67 32.58
C LEU A 71 11.60 -7.58 33.77
N ASN A 72 12.59 -7.21 34.59
CA ASN A 72 12.95 -7.91 35.82
C ASN A 72 11.86 -7.82 36.89
N LYS A 73 11.03 -6.77 36.81
CA LYS A 73 9.84 -6.57 37.64
C LYS A 73 8.54 -7.00 36.94
N GLY A 74 8.64 -7.52 35.71
CA GLY A 74 7.48 -8.04 35.00
C GLY A 74 6.91 -9.29 35.69
N HIS A 75 5.72 -9.71 35.27
CA HIS A 75 5.01 -10.82 35.90
C HIS A 75 5.69 -12.19 35.71
N ARG A 76 6.63 -12.32 34.77
CA ARG A 76 7.41 -13.55 34.57
C ARG A 76 8.81 -13.26 34.00
N PRO A 77 9.73 -12.70 34.79
CA PRO A 77 11.03 -12.23 34.30
C PRO A 77 11.88 -13.35 33.71
N PHE A 78 12.36 -13.19 32.47
CA PHE A 78 13.18 -14.20 31.79
C PHE A 78 14.48 -14.53 32.54
N MET A 79 15.15 -13.50 33.09
CA MET A 79 16.41 -13.66 33.84
C MET A 79 16.28 -14.49 35.14
N GLN A 80 15.06 -14.81 35.57
CA GLN A 80 14.80 -15.69 36.72
C GLN A 80 14.46 -17.14 36.31
N GLN A 81 14.33 -17.40 35.01
CA GLN A 81 13.90 -18.70 34.49
C GLN A 81 15.08 -19.66 34.31
N LYS A 82 14.78 -20.96 34.20
CA LYS A 82 15.81 -21.99 33.95
C LYS A 82 16.47 -21.77 32.58
N GLU A 83 15.67 -21.39 31.59
CA GLU A 83 16.07 -21.19 30.21
C GLU A 83 17.17 -20.12 30.07
N PHE A 84 17.15 -19.08 30.91
CA PHE A 84 18.24 -18.09 30.97
C PHE A 84 19.55 -18.71 31.46
N LYS A 85 19.50 -19.50 32.55
CA LYS A 85 20.68 -20.17 33.10
C LYS A 85 21.28 -21.15 32.10
N ASP A 86 20.42 -21.91 31.40
CA ASP A 86 20.85 -22.85 30.37
C ASP A 86 21.46 -22.11 29.17
N ALA A 87 20.89 -20.97 28.75
CA ALA A 87 21.42 -20.17 27.65
C ALA A 87 22.82 -19.60 27.96
N LEU A 88 23.04 -19.14 29.20
CA LEU A 88 24.37 -18.70 29.65
C LEU A 88 25.37 -19.86 29.67
N ALA A 89 24.97 -21.03 30.18
CA ALA A 89 25.82 -22.22 30.23
C ALA A 89 26.15 -22.76 28.82
N PHE A 90 25.25 -22.59 27.86
CA PHE A 90 25.47 -22.97 26.47
C PHE A 90 26.59 -22.13 25.81
N ALA A 91 26.76 -20.88 26.26
CA ALA A 91 27.78 -19.94 25.80
C ALA A 91 27.82 -19.85 24.26
N GLY A 92 26.71 -19.40 23.68
CA GLY A 92 26.53 -19.29 22.23
C GLY A 92 27.57 -18.36 21.57
N ASP A 93 28.03 -18.71 20.38
CA ASP A 93 28.84 -17.83 19.53
C ASP A 93 27.96 -16.75 18.87
N VAL A 94 26.68 -17.07 18.66
CA VAL A 94 25.62 -16.14 18.25
C VAL A 94 24.47 -16.22 19.24
N VAL A 95 23.95 -15.08 19.69
CA VAL A 95 22.76 -15.00 20.56
C VAL A 95 21.67 -14.20 19.86
N VAL A 96 20.49 -14.77 19.72
CA VAL A 96 19.32 -14.15 19.09
C VAL A 96 18.27 -13.91 20.15
N ILE A 97 17.95 -12.65 20.46
CA ILE A 97 17.04 -12.28 21.56
C ILE A 97 15.71 -11.77 21.01
N HIS A 98 14.62 -12.43 21.40
CA HIS A 98 13.23 -12.01 21.16
C HIS A 98 12.43 -11.98 22.48
N LEU A 99 12.47 -10.85 23.16
CA LEU A 99 11.75 -10.56 24.40
C LEU A 99 11.12 -9.17 24.31
N GLY A 100 10.01 -8.94 25.03
CA GLY A 100 9.23 -7.69 24.97
C GLY A 100 7.76 -7.90 24.65
N VAL A 101 7.38 -8.96 23.92
CA VAL A 101 5.96 -9.19 23.55
C VAL A 101 5.06 -9.30 24.80
N ASN A 102 5.47 -10.06 25.81
CA ASN A 102 4.69 -10.20 27.05
C ASN A 102 4.76 -8.95 27.94
N ASP A 103 5.76 -8.09 27.75
CA ASP A 103 5.87 -6.83 28.49
C ASP A 103 4.76 -5.84 28.10
N THR A 104 4.07 -6.04 26.97
CA THR A 104 2.83 -5.31 26.58
C THR A 104 1.60 -5.65 27.45
N ASP A 105 1.79 -6.41 28.53
CA ASP A 105 0.74 -6.71 29.50
C ASP A 105 0.54 -5.53 30.46
N PRO A 106 -0.71 -5.20 30.87
CA PRO A 106 -0.98 -4.10 31.80
C PRO A 106 -0.40 -4.33 33.21
N ARG A 107 0.01 -5.57 33.55
CA ARG A 107 0.77 -5.83 34.78
C ARG A 107 2.21 -5.28 34.70
N ASP A 108 2.74 -5.08 33.49
CA ASP A 108 4.16 -4.80 33.25
C ASP A 108 4.41 -3.39 32.73
N TRP A 109 4.08 -3.12 31.45
CA TRP A 109 4.50 -1.90 30.76
C TRP A 109 4.16 -0.61 31.54
N PRO A 110 2.90 -0.42 31.99
CA PRO A 110 2.52 0.84 32.66
C PRO A 110 3.28 1.07 33.97
N ASN A 111 3.72 -0.01 34.63
CA ASN A 111 4.32 0.06 35.96
C ASN A 111 5.85 0.12 35.93
N TYR A 112 6.48 -0.48 34.90
CA TYR A 112 7.91 -0.76 34.92
C TYR A 112 8.67 -0.41 33.63
N ARG A 113 8.05 0.21 32.63
CA ARG A 113 8.69 0.58 31.34
C ARG A 113 10.03 1.32 31.47
N ASP A 114 10.19 2.15 32.50
CA ASP A 114 11.43 2.91 32.73
C ASP A 114 12.65 2.01 32.98
N PHE A 115 12.42 0.76 33.40
CA PHE A 115 13.47 -0.24 33.61
C PHE A 115 13.80 -1.05 32.35
N PHE A 116 12.97 -1.00 31.30
CA PHE A 116 13.08 -1.89 30.13
C PHE A 116 14.45 -1.84 29.47
N ILE A 117 14.96 -0.63 29.20
CA ILE A 117 16.28 -0.45 28.56
C ILE A 117 17.41 -0.95 29.46
N ALA A 118 17.35 -0.67 30.76
CA ALA A 118 18.37 -1.10 31.72
C ALA A 118 18.40 -2.62 31.86
N ASP A 119 17.22 -3.25 31.98
CA ASP A 119 17.06 -4.70 32.08
C ASP A 119 17.51 -5.41 30.78
N TYR A 120 17.19 -4.86 29.60
CA TYR A 120 17.68 -5.41 28.33
C TYR A 120 19.21 -5.38 28.26
N ARG A 121 19.83 -4.26 28.65
CA ARG A 121 21.28 -4.13 28.64
C ARG A 121 21.93 -5.13 29.60
N ALA A 122 21.39 -5.30 30.80
CA ALA A 122 21.87 -6.30 31.74
C ALA A 122 21.78 -7.73 31.18
N LEU A 123 20.72 -8.04 30.43
CA LEU A 123 20.59 -9.31 29.71
C LEU A 123 21.69 -9.49 28.66
N ILE A 124 21.93 -8.48 27.82
CA ILE A 124 22.99 -8.47 26.80
C ILE A 124 24.37 -8.66 27.45
N ASP A 125 24.66 -7.92 28.51
CA ASP A 125 25.94 -7.96 29.21
C ASP A 125 26.18 -9.33 29.86
N SER A 126 25.12 -9.99 30.36
CA SER A 126 25.23 -11.35 30.89
C SER A 126 25.71 -12.35 29.83
N PHE A 127 25.24 -12.24 28.58
CA PHE A 127 25.71 -13.09 27.49
C PHE A 127 27.16 -12.78 27.09
N ARG A 128 27.57 -11.51 27.11
CA ARG A 128 28.97 -11.11 26.89
C ARG A 128 29.91 -11.63 27.98
N VAL A 129 29.45 -11.70 29.23
CA VAL A 129 30.22 -12.31 30.32
C VAL A 129 30.37 -13.83 30.09
N ALA A 130 29.31 -14.50 29.63
CA ALA A 130 29.36 -15.93 29.34
C ALA A 130 30.24 -16.26 28.12
N ASN A 131 30.24 -15.41 27.10
CA ASN A 131 31.10 -15.51 25.93
C ASN A 131 31.46 -14.10 25.40
N PRO A 132 32.67 -13.57 25.66
CA PRO A 132 33.07 -12.23 25.23
C PRO A 132 33.09 -12.03 23.71
N GLU A 133 33.24 -13.11 22.95
CA GLU A 133 33.28 -13.09 21.48
C GLU A 133 31.90 -13.30 20.84
N CYS A 134 30.83 -13.38 21.64
CA CYS A 134 29.50 -13.63 21.08
C CYS A 134 29.01 -12.45 20.23
N ARG A 135 28.43 -12.79 19.08
CA ARG A 135 27.67 -11.85 18.26
C ARG A 135 26.21 -11.87 18.71
N ILE A 136 25.66 -10.70 19.01
CA ILE A 136 24.28 -10.58 19.51
C ILE A 136 23.40 -9.94 18.45
N LEU A 137 22.28 -10.60 18.17
CA LEU A 137 21.17 -10.12 17.36
C LEU A 137 19.98 -9.89 18.30
N ILE A 138 19.38 -8.71 18.26
CA ILE A 138 18.11 -8.44 18.95
C ILE A 138 17.04 -8.18 17.90
N ALA A 139 15.84 -8.70 18.14
CA ALA A 139 14.74 -8.60 17.18
C ALA A 139 13.75 -7.51 17.59
N ARG A 140 13.32 -6.67 16.63
CA ARG A 140 12.01 -6.02 16.73
C ARG A 140 10.94 -7.08 16.99
N LEU A 141 9.88 -6.71 17.66
CA LEU A 141 8.85 -7.66 18.08
C LEU A 141 8.11 -8.25 16.88
N THR A 142 7.53 -9.44 17.03
CA THR A 142 6.51 -9.90 16.07
C THR A 142 5.29 -8.97 16.15
N PRO A 143 4.47 -8.85 15.10
CA PRO A 143 3.22 -8.10 15.20
C PRO A 143 2.29 -8.67 16.26
N ILE A 144 1.46 -7.81 16.84
CA ILE A 144 0.25 -8.21 17.57
C ILE A 144 -0.92 -7.78 16.69
N ALA A 145 -1.79 -8.72 16.30
CA ALA A 145 -2.88 -8.41 15.37
C ALA A 145 -4.04 -7.69 16.09
N ASP A 146 -4.84 -6.94 15.31
CA ASP A 146 -6.00 -6.15 15.74
C ASP A 146 -7.07 -6.96 16.50
N ARG A 147 -7.07 -8.29 16.33
CA ARG A 147 -7.96 -9.24 17.01
C ARG A 147 -7.59 -9.48 18.49
N HIS A 148 -6.44 -9.03 18.96
CA HIS A 148 -6.05 -9.19 20.35
C HIS A 148 -7.01 -8.42 21.27
N PRO A 149 -7.53 -9.01 22.37
CA PRO A 149 -8.59 -8.42 23.18
C PRO A 149 -8.20 -7.09 23.85
N ARG A 150 -6.90 -6.84 24.02
CA ARG A 150 -6.36 -5.61 24.61
C ARG A 150 -5.70 -4.69 23.57
N PHE A 151 -5.91 -4.95 22.28
CA PHE A 151 -5.24 -4.22 21.20
C PHE A 151 -5.41 -2.70 21.35
N GLU A 152 -6.66 -2.24 21.47
CA GLU A 152 -6.98 -0.81 21.66
C GLU A 152 -6.79 -0.30 23.09
N SER A 153 -6.73 -1.18 24.10
CA SER A 153 -6.62 -0.77 25.51
C SER A 153 -5.17 -0.51 25.96
N GLY A 154 -4.21 -0.52 25.04
CA GLY A 154 -2.81 -0.19 25.28
C GLY A 154 -1.80 -1.16 24.66
N THR A 155 -2.16 -2.43 24.38
CA THR A 155 -1.19 -3.41 23.88
C THR A 155 -0.55 -2.98 22.55
N ARG A 156 -1.31 -2.38 21.62
CA ARG A 156 -0.76 -1.83 20.37
C ARG A 156 0.24 -0.71 20.63
N ASP A 157 -0.13 0.26 21.47
CA ASP A 157 0.68 1.45 21.70
C ASP A 157 1.97 1.11 22.47
N TRP A 158 1.87 0.22 23.47
CA TRP A 158 3.03 -0.27 24.23
C TRP A 158 3.94 -1.16 23.39
N HIS A 159 3.38 -1.91 22.43
CA HIS A 159 4.19 -2.65 21.46
C HIS A 159 5.07 -1.70 20.66
N ASP A 160 4.53 -0.60 20.15
CA ASP A 160 5.31 0.40 19.41
C ASP A 160 6.35 1.12 20.30
N GLU A 161 6.00 1.46 21.55
CA GLU A 161 6.98 2.00 22.51
C GLU A 161 8.15 1.01 22.74
N ILE A 162 7.85 -0.29 22.85
CA ILE A 162 8.88 -1.34 23.02
C ILE A 162 9.74 -1.46 21.76
N GLN A 163 9.15 -1.42 20.55
CA GLN A 163 9.93 -1.49 19.32
C GLN A 163 10.95 -0.35 19.25
N LEU A 164 10.54 0.88 19.58
CA LEU A 164 11.43 2.04 19.63
C LEU A 164 12.53 1.88 20.70
N ALA A 165 12.20 1.31 21.86
CA ALA A 165 13.18 0.99 22.89
C ALA A 165 14.20 -0.04 22.39
N ILE A 166 13.77 -1.09 21.69
CA ILE A 166 14.64 -2.12 21.10
C ILE A 166 15.60 -1.50 20.08
N GLU A 167 15.13 -0.62 19.20
CA GLU A 167 16.00 0.10 18.26
C GLU A 167 17.07 0.93 18.98
N THR A 168 16.66 1.61 20.05
CA THR A 168 17.56 2.40 20.90
C THR A 168 18.61 1.51 21.56
N ILE A 169 18.21 0.36 22.09
CA ILE A 169 19.10 -0.62 22.68
C ILE A 169 20.09 -1.16 21.65
N ALA A 170 19.63 -1.53 20.45
CA ALA A 170 20.50 -2.03 19.38
C ALA A 170 21.62 -1.04 19.06
N LYS A 171 21.26 0.23 18.89
CA LYS A 171 22.19 1.32 18.61
C LYS A 171 23.24 1.50 19.71
N TYR A 172 22.83 1.63 20.97
CA TYR A 172 23.75 1.95 22.08
C TYR A 172 24.52 0.75 22.62
N ALA A 173 23.94 -0.45 22.55
CA ALA A 173 24.64 -1.67 22.91
C ALA A 173 25.56 -2.17 21.77
N GLN A 174 25.51 -1.56 20.59
CA GLN A 174 26.27 -1.95 19.39
C GLN A 174 26.04 -3.43 19.03
N VAL A 175 24.77 -3.82 19.03
CA VAL A 175 24.33 -5.17 18.64
C VAL A 175 23.53 -5.08 17.34
N GLN A 176 23.46 -6.17 16.60
CA GLN A 176 22.73 -6.19 15.34
C GLN A 176 21.22 -6.20 15.59
N LEU A 177 20.49 -5.35 14.88
CA LEU A 177 19.02 -5.36 14.88
C LEU A 177 18.52 -6.24 13.73
N ILE A 178 17.60 -7.16 14.02
CA ILE A 178 16.79 -7.87 13.02
C ILE A 178 15.31 -7.52 13.21
N ASP A 179 14.46 -7.81 12.22
CA ASP A 179 13.08 -7.35 12.19
C ASP A 179 12.08 -8.49 12.04
N PHE A 180 11.48 -8.95 13.14
CA PHE A 180 10.38 -9.92 13.09
C PHE A 180 9.01 -9.29 12.83
N HIS A 181 8.91 -7.96 12.81
CA HIS A 181 7.67 -7.23 12.58
C HIS A 181 7.34 -7.16 11.09
N ALA A 182 8.20 -6.48 10.33
CA ALA A 182 7.92 -6.09 8.95
C ALA A 182 7.59 -7.26 8.01
N PRO A 183 8.26 -8.43 8.09
CA PRO A 183 7.94 -9.58 7.24
C PRO A 183 6.59 -10.22 7.53
N LEU A 184 6.08 -10.11 8.76
CA LEU A 184 4.82 -10.73 9.19
C LEU A 184 3.64 -9.76 9.18
N TYR A 185 3.88 -8.45 9.24
CA TYR A 185 2.83 -7.44 9.40
C TYR A 185 1.74 -7.48 8.30
N PRO A 186 2.04 -7.74 7.01
CA PRO A 186 1.02 -7.91 5.98
C PRO A 186 0.22 -9.23 6.06
N TYR A 187 0.62 -10.15 6.95
CA TYR A 187 0.10 -11.51 7.05
C TYR A 187 -0.53 -11.79 8.43
N PRO A 188 -1.54 -11.01 8.87
CA PRO A 188 -2.14 -11.18 10.19
C PRO A 188 -2.78 -12.56 10.40
N PHE A 189 -3.10 -13.30 9.33
CA PHE A 189 -3.63 -14.67 9.44
C PHE A 189 -2.60 -15.69 9.92
N MET A 190 -1.30 -15.42 9.73
CA MET A 190 -0.21 -16.25 10.28
C MET A 190 -0.11 -16.13 11.81
N LEU A 191 -0.91 -15.24 12.43
CA LEU A 191 -1.07 -15.08 13.87
C LEU A 191 -2.49 -15.52 14.27
N PRO A 192 -2.80 -16.83 14.29
CA PRO A 192 -4.17 -17.34 14.49
C PRO A 192 -4.83 -16.86 15.79
N ASP A 193 -4.04 -16.64 16.85
CA ASP A 193 -4.49 -16.11 18.15
C ASP A 193 -4.11 -14.63 18.37
N ALA A 194 -3.73 -13.94 17.30
CA ALA A 194 -3.26 -12.56 17.26
C ALA A 194 -1.87 -12.30 17.87
N VAL A 195 -1.15 -13.33 18.33
CA VAL A 195 0.19 -13.16 18.96
C VAL A 195 1.21 -14.16 18.42
N HIS A 196 0.85 -15.43 18.35
CA HIS A 196 1.78 -16.51 18.07
C HIS A 196 1.80 -16.87 16.58
N PRO A 197 2.97 -16.90 15.94
CA PRO A 197 3.12 -17.40 14.57
C PRO A 197 2.72 -18.87 14.43
N ASP A 198 2.01 -19.19 13.37
CA ASP A 198 1.83 -20.56 12.91
C ASP A 198 3.10 -21.12 12.23
N LYS A 199 3.01 -22.28 11.58
CA LYS A 199 4.16 -22.93 10.92
C LYS A 199 4.81 -22.05 9.84
N GLU A 200 4.02 -21.24 9.13
CA GLU A 200 4.50 -20.38 8.04
C GLU A 200 5.13 -19.12 8.63
N GLY A 201 4.47 -18.52 9.62
CA GLY A 201 5.03 -17.39 10.36
C GLY A 201 6.35 -17.76 11.05
N ALA A 202 6.47 -18.96 11.64
CA ALA A 202 7.71 -19.46 12.23
C ALA A 202 8.82 -19.64 11.17
N ALA A 203 8.49 -20.06 9.95
CA ALA A 203 9.46 -20.14 8.85
C ALA A 203 9.96 -18.75 8.41
N VAL A 204 9.09 -17.73 8.41
CA VAL A 204 9.48 -16.34 8.14
C VAL A 204 10.45 -15.82 9.22
N LEU A 205 10.19 -16.12 10.49
CA LEU A 205 11.11 -15.77 11.58
C LEU A 205 12.47 -16.48 11.42
N ALA A 206 12.46 -17.77 11.09
CA ALA A 206 13.69 -18.54 10.88
C ALA A 206 14.52 -17.97 9.73
N LYS A 207 13.87 -17.61 8.62
CA LYS A 207 14.52 -16.95 7.48
C LYS A 207 15.12 -15.60 7.87
N THR A 208 14.40 -14.80 8.64
CA THR A 208 14.90 -13.50 9.12
C THR A 208 16.16 -13.66 9.98
N VAL A 209 16.19 -14.67 10.86
CA VAL A 209 17.40 -14.95 11.66
C VAL A 209 18.53 -15.51 10.79
N TYR A 210 18.22 -16.41 9.86
CA TYR A 210 19.20 -16.95 8.91
C TYR A 210 19.90 -15.81 8.16
N GLU A 211 19.12 -14.93 7.51
CA GLU A 211 19.61 -13.76 6.79
C GLU A 211 20.44 -12.85 7.72
N GLY A 212 19.94 -12.62 8.93
CA GLY A 212 20.65 -11.86 9.95
C GLY A 212 22.01 -12.45 10.28
N ILE A 213 22.13 -13.77 10.43
CA ILE A 213 23.38 -14.48 10.80
C ILE A 213 24.34 -14.55 9.62
N THR A 214 23.87 -14.99 8.46
CA THR A 214 24.73 -15.32 7.31
C THR A 214 25.03 -14.12 6.42
N GLY A 215 24.17 -13.10 6.44
CA GLY A 215 24.21 -12.00 5.46
C GLY A 215 23.75 -12.43 4.06
N ASP A 216 23.24 -13.65 3.89
CA ASP A 216 22.71 -14.17 2.63
C ASP A 216 21.22 -13.82 2.52
N PHE A 217 20.90 -12.87 1.64
CA PHE A 217 19.54 -12.42 1.35
C PHE A 217 19.04 -12.96 0.00
N GLY A 218 19.72 -13.95 -0.57
CA GLY A 218 19.42 -14.51 -1.89
C GLY A 218 20.05 -13.73 -3.05
N GLY A 219 21.12 -12.96 -2.79
CA GLY A 219 21.84 -12.18 -3.80
C GLY A 219 21.04 -11.00 -4.38
N LEU A 220 21.61 -10.37 -5.41
CA LEU A 220 21.06 -9.15 -6.03
C LEU A 220 19.64 -9.37 -6.58
N GLN A 221 18.69 -8.55 -6.12
CA GLN A 221 17.28 -8.54 -6.49
C GLN A 221 16.76 -7.10 -6.61
N MET A 222 15.89 -6.86 -7.60
CA MET A 222 15.18 -5.60 -7.81
C MET A 222 13.68 -5.80 -7.58
N PRO A 223 12.91 -4.77 -7.20
CA PRO A 223 11.46 -4.82 -7.18
C PRO A 223 10.89 -5.22 -8.56
N GLU A 224 9.79 -5.98 -8.58
CA GLU A 224 9.23 -6.58 -9.80
C GLU A 224 8.81 -5.56 -10.88
N ILE A 225 8.49 -4.32 -10.47
CA ILE A 225 8.16 -3.23 -11.41
C ILE A 225 9.32 -2.83 -12.33
N TYR A 226 10.56 -3.17 -11.98
CA TYR A 226 11.71 -2.95 -12.86
C TYR A 226 11.76 -4.03 -13.94
N THR A 227 11.30 -3.68 -15.14
CA THR A 227 11.39 -4.51 -16.34
C THR A 227 11.82 -3.67 -17.55
N ASP A 228 12.10 -4.32 -18.67
CA ASP A 228 12.26 -3.61 -19.95
C ASP A 228 11.04 -2.75 -20.29
N ASN A 229 11.25 -1.73 -21.11
CA ASN A 229 10.24 -0.76 -21.55
C ASN A 229 9.69 0.16 -20.43
N MET A 230 10.25 0.15 -19.23
CA MET A 230 9.74 0.98 -18.13
C MET A 230 9.91 2.48 -18.37
N VAL A 231 9.16 3.28 -17.59
CA VAL A 231 9.36 4.73 -17.50
C VAL A 231 9.81 5.05 -16.08
N LEU A 232 10.96 5.72 -15.95
CA LEU A 232 11.41 6.32 -14.70
C LEU A 232 10.99 7.79 -14.67
N GLN A 233 10.62 8.28 -13.49
CA GLN A 233 10.25 9.69 -13.32
C GLN A 233 11.41 10.61 -13.74
N HIS A 234 11.18 11.61 -14.58
CA HIS A 234 12.24 12.56 -14.99
C HIS A 234 12.28 13.82 -14.10
N GLY A 235 13.34 14.62 -14.26
CA GLY A 235 13.41 15.98 -13.70
C GLY A 235 13.55 16.08 -12.18
N ARG A 236 13.74 14.96 -11.47
CA ARG A 236 13.97 14.90 -10.01
C ARG A 236 15.06 13.89 -9.66
N LEU A 237 15.59 13.97 -8.44
CA LEU A 237 16.44 12.93 -7.88
C LEU A 237 15.66 11.61 -7.84
N LEU A 238 16.30 10.51 -8.29
CA LEU A 238 15.68 9.19 -8.35
C LEU A 238 16.46 8.21 -7.47
N THR A 239 15.80 7.71 -6.43
CA THR A 239 16.36 6.64 -5.62
C THR A 239 16.11 5.31 -6.32
N ILE A 240 17.19 4.63 -6.72
CA ILE A 240 17.16 3.24 -7.21
C ILE A 240 17.66 2.35 -6.08
N GLN A 241 16.92 1.29 -5.79
CA GLN A 241 17.17 0.45 -4.62
C GLN A 241 16.66 -0.98 -4.84
N GLY A 242 17.16 -1.88 -4.01
CA GLY A 242 16.79 -3.29 -4.05
C GLY A 242 17.37 -4.06 -2.87
N LYS A 243 17.50 -5.37 -3.06
CA LYS A 243 18.14 -6.27 -2.09
C LYS A 243 19.40 -6.89 -2.66
N ALA A 244 20.34 -7.25 -1.80
CA ALA A 244 21.51 -8.06 -2.11
C ALA A 244 22.05 -8.69 -0.83
N ASP A 245 23.08 -9.53 -0.93
CA ASP A 245 23.76 -10.06 0.26
C ASP A 245 24.47 -8.90 1.01
N ALA A 246 24.49 -8.98 2.34
CA ALA A 246 25.08 -7.95 3.18
C ALA A 246 26.56 -7.75 2.86
N GLY A 247 27.00 -6.49 2.77
CA GLY A 247 28.37 -6.13 2.42
C GLY A 247 28.69 -6.22 0.92
N GLU A 248 27.79 -6.73 0.07
CA GLU A 248 28.02 -6.68 -1.39
C GLU A 248 28.06 -5.23 -1.90
N LYS A 249 28.96 -5.00 -2.86
CA LYS A 249 29.05 -3.74 -3.57
C LYS A 249 28.14 -3.76 -4.79
N VAL A 250 27.09 -2.96 -4.76
CA VAL A 250 26.15 -2.80 -5.88
C VAL A 250 26.57 -1.60 -6.72
N THR A 251 26.69 -1.80 -8.03
CA THR A 251 26.91 -0.73 -9.01
C THR A 251 25.65 -0.53 -9.85
N VAL A 252 25.19 0.72 -9.93
CA VAL A 252 24.06 1.13 -10.76
C VAL A 252 24.58 2.05 -11.86
N SER A 253 24.24 1.76 -13.11
CA SER A 253 24.61 2.57 -14.27
C SER A 253 23.40 2.91 -15.11
N ILE A 254 23.21 4.19 -15.41
CA ILE A 254 22.16 4.70 -16.31
C ILE A 254 22.61 6.03 -16.91
N ASP A 255 22.40 6.21 -18.22
CA ASP A 255 22.96 7.34 -18.97
C ASP A 255 24.50 7.42 -18.78
N ARG A 256 25.05 8.59 -18.39
CA ARG A 256 26.47 8.80 -18.09
C ARG A 256 26.79 8.65 -16.60
N GLN A 257 25.84 8.16 -15.81
CA GLN A 257 25.95 8.06 -14.36
C GLN A 257 26.31 6.62 -13.97
N GLN A 258 27.33 6.50 -13.10
CA GLN A 258 27.70 5.24 -12.46
C GLN A 258 27.84 5.50 -10.97
N LEU A 259 27.02 4.82 -10.17
CA LEU A 259 26.90 5.00 -8.73
C LEU A 259 27.12 3.67 -8.03
N GLN A 260 27.56 3.73 -6.78
CA GLN A 260 27.86 2.54 -5.99
C GLN A 260 27.29 2.67 -4.58
N ALA A 261 26.78 1.56 -4.07
CA ALA A 261 26.36 1.40 -2.69
C ALA A 261 26.94 0.10 -2.13
N VAL A 262 27.09 0.04 -0.81
CA VAL A 262 27.36 -1.21 -0.09
C VAL A 262 26.07 -1.63 0.59
N THR A 263 25.67 -2.88 0.39
CA THR A 263 24.46 -3.43 0.98
C THR A 263 24.57 -3.47 2.49
N GLY A 264 23.55 -2.96 3.18
CA GLY A 264 23.45 -2.96 4.63
C GLY A 264 23.32 -4.37 5.22
N ALA A 265 23.45 -4.47 6.54
CA ALA A 265 23.24 -5.72 7.28
C ALA A 265 21.78 -6.23 7.24
N ASP A 266 20.84 -5.40 6.78
CA ASP A 266 19.43 -5.71 6.53
C ASP A 266 19.16 -6.15 5.07
N GLY A 267 20.21 -6.32 4.28
CA GLY A 267 20.14 -6.77 2.89
C GLY A 267 19.66 -5.70 1.92
N LYS A 268 19.50 -4.44 2.35
CA LYS A 268 19.03 -3.34 1.50
C LYS A 268 20.17 -2.49 1.00
N TRP A 269 20.01 -1.95 -0.20
CA TRP A 269 20.93 -0.96 -0.79
C TRP A 269 20.12 0.07 -1.58
N ALA A 270 20.64 1.30 -1.68
CA ALA A 270 20.04 2.37 -2.46
C ALA A 270 21.11 3.31 -3.01
N VAL A 271 20.86 3.92 -4.17
CA VAL A 271 21.65 5.01 -4.74
C VAL A 271 20.73 6.11 -5.27
N ASP A 272 21.19 7.35 -5.21
CA ASP A 272 20.47 8.50 -5.75
C ASP A 272 21.04 8.92 -7.10
N VAL A 273 20.26 8.66 -8.15
CA VAL A 273 20.55 9.04 -9.54
C VAL A 273 20.14 10.50 -9.74
N ARG A 274 21.05 11.32 -10.26
CA ARG A 274 20.72 12.72 -10.60
C ARG A 274 19.64 12.77 -11.68
N PRO A 275 18.84 13.85 -11.74
CA PRO A 275 17.72 13.95 -12.67
C PRO A 275 18.06 13.52 -14.10
N LEU A 276 17.29 12.56 -14.61
CA LEU A 276 17.36 12.16 -16.01
C LEU A 276 16.64 13.22 -16.86
N LYS A 277 17.19 13.49 -18.05
CA LYS A 277 16.49 14.27 -19.07
C LYS A 277 15.35 13.43 -19.65
N ALA A 278 14.17 14.03 -19.82
CA ALA A 278 13.05 13.38 -20.49
C ALA A 278 13.45 12.82 -21.87
N GLY A 279 12.95 11.63 -22.19
CA GLY A 279 13.28 10.91 -23.42
C GLY A 279 13.92 9.55 -23.15
N GLY A 280 14.91 9.18 -23.96
CA GLY A 280 15.51 7.85 -23.99
C GLY A 280 15.64 7.36 -25.45
N PRO A 281 15.82 6.04 -25.67
CA PRO A 281 15.93 5.01 -24.64
C PRO A 281 17.25 5.08 -23.88
N TYR A 282 17.18 4.81 -22.58
CA TYR A 282 18.31 4.52 -21.70
C TYR A 282 18.41 3.01 -21.47
N THR A 283 19.57 2.58 -20.96
CA THR A 283 19.78 1.25 -20.39
C THR A 283 20.10 1.41 -18.92
N LEU A 284 19.32 0.76 -18.05
CA LEU A 284 19.63 0.64 -16.63
C LEU A 284 20.37 -0.67 -16.39
N THR A 285 21.56 -0.61 -15.82
CA THR A 285 22.31 -1.79 -15.38
C THR A 285 22.49 -1.74 -13.86
N VAL A 286 22.15 -2.83 -13.18
CA VAL A 286 22.40 -3.02 -11.74
C VAL A 286 23.22 -4.30 -11.58
N SER A 287 24.36 -4.23 -10.91
CA SER A 287 25.26 -5.39 -10.79
C SER A 287 25.99 -5.46 -9.47
N THR A 288 26.23 -6.68 -9.02
CA THR A 288 27.28 -7.03 -8.04
C THR A 288 28.35 -7.85 -8.75
N GLU A 289 29.37 -8.32 -8.03
CA GLU A 289 30.39 -9.20 -8.61
C GLU A 289 29.81 -10.53 -9.11
N LYS A 290 28.73 -11.01 -8.48
CA LYS A 290 28.12 -12.33 -8.77
C LYS A 290 27.01 -12.27 -9.82
N ARG A 291 26.32 -11.14 -9.97
CA ARG A 291 25.10 -11.02 -10.79
C ARG A 291 24.99 -9.66 -11.45
N LYS A 292 24.53 -9.65 -12.71
CA LYS A 292 24.21 -8.45 -13.48
C LYS A 292 22.77 -8.50 -13.98
N LEU A 293 22.01 -7.45 -13.73
CA LEU A 293 20.66 -7.20 -14.23
C LEU A 293 20.74 -6.03 -15.21
N VAL A 294 20.12 -6.19 -16.39
CA VAL A 294 20.09 -5.17 -17.45
C VAL A 294 18.65 -4.97 -17.86
N TYR A 295 18.21 -3.71 -17.88
CA TYR A 295 16.88 -3.29 -18.33
C TYR A 295 17.03 -2.38 -19.54
N GLU A 296 16.38 -2.75 -20.63
CA GLU A 296 16.47 -2.08 -21.93
C GLU A 296 15.21 -1.25 -22.23
N ASN A 297 15.36 -0.31 -23.17
CA ASN A 297 14.29 0.60 -23.59
C ASN A 297 13.65 1.38 -22.42
N VAL A 298 14.48 1.81 -21.46
CA VAL A 298 14.04 2.61 -20.31
C VAL A 298 13.82 4.05 -20.78
N LEU A 299 12.63 4.60 -20.56
CA LEU A 299 12.37 6.01 -20.81
C LEU A 299 12.44 6.81 -19.51
N ALA A 300 12.81 8.09 -19.60
CA ALA A 300 12.60 9.05 -18.53
C ALA A 300 11.40 9.94 -18.91
N GLY A 301 10.39 10.00 -18.05
CA GLY A 301 9.13 10.68 -18.33
C GLY A 301 8.26 10.88 -17.09
N GLU A 302 6.97 11.12 -17.28
CA GLU A 302 6.01 11.25 -16.18
C GLU A 302 5.41 9.89 -15.83
N VAL A 303 5.38 9.52 -14.55
CA VAL A 303 4.80 8.26 -14.10
C VAL A 303 3.59 8.53 -13.23
N TRP A 304 2.44 7.93 -13.55
CA TRP A 304 1.21 8.07 -12.77
C TRP A 304 0.66 6.71 -12.35
N LEU A 305 0.17 6.63 -11.12
CA LEU A 305 -0.55 5.46 -10.61
C LEU A 305 -2.06 5.70 -10.74
N CYS A 306 -2.71 4.79 -11.45
CA CYS A 306 -4.13 4.79 -11.80
C CYS A 306 -4.83 3.66 -11.05
N SER A 307 -5.73 4.01 -10.14
CA SER A 307 -6.30 3.03 -9.22
C SER A 307 -7.77 3.30 -8.87
N GLY A 308 -8.35 2.39 -8.10
CA GLY A 308 -9.75 2.40 -7.72
C GLY A 308 -10.42 1.08 -8.04
N GLN A 309 -11.67 1.16 -8.48
CA GLN A 309 -12.50 -0.01 -8.76
C GLN A 309 -12.89 -0.14 -10.23
N SER A 310 -14.03 -0.77 -10.49
CA SER A 310 -14.48 -1.21 -11.82
C SER A 310 -14.55 -0.10 -12.86
N ASN A 311 -14.86 1.15 -12.47
CA ASN A 311 -14.84 2.28 -13.40
C ASN A 311 -13.44 2.75 -13.80
N MET A 312 -12.43 2.60 -12.92
CA MET A 312 -11.02 2.73 -13.31
C MET A 312 -10.56 1.51 -14.11
N GLU A 313 -10.97 0.31 -13.74
CA GLU A 313 -10.57 -0.93 -14.41
C GLU A 313 -11.15 -1.08 -15.81
N PHE A 314 -12.24 -0.37 -16.12
CA PHE A 314 -12.98 -0.44 -17.37
C PHE A 314 -12.09 -0.32 -18.61
N TYR A 315 -12.09 -1.35 -19.46
CA TYR A 315 -11.17 -1.43 -20.60
C TYR A 315 -11.50 -0.44 -21.72
N LEU A 316 -10.46 0.04 -22.42
CA LEU A 316 -10.61 0.89 -23.60
C LEU A 316 -11.48 0.23 -24.69
N ASN A 317 -11.34 -1.09 -24.87
CA ASN A 317 -12.17 -1.89 -25.78
C ASN A 317 -13.67 -1.84 -25.47
N TRP A 318 -14.06 -1.50 -24.24
CA TRP A 318 -15.47 -1.41 -23.83
C TRP A 318 -16.01 0.02 -23.93
N SER A 319 -15.14 1.01 -24.19
CA SER A 319 -15.54 2.41 -24.31
C SER A 319 -16.37 2.64 -25.57
N ALA A 320 -17.25 3.64 -25.56
CA ALA A 320 -18.08 3.92 -26.73
C ALA A 320 -17.27 4.38 -27.96
N THR A 321 -16.08 4.93 -27.74
CA THR A 321 -15.16 5.41 -28.77
C THR A 321 -14.12 4.36 -29.18
N ALA A 322 -14.20 3.13 -28.65
CA ALA A 322 -13.21 2.07 -28.88
C ALA A 322 -12.91 1.82 -30.36
N ALA A 323 -13.95 1.72 -31.19
CA ALA A 323 -13.82 1.45 -32.62
C ALA A 323 -12.99 2.50 -33.37
N GLN A 324 -13.00 3.74 -32.89
CA GLN A 324 -12.20 4.84 -33.44
C GLN A 324 -10.80 4.88 -32.80
N ASP A 325 -10.73 4.79 -31.48
CA ASP A 325 -9.53 5.15 -30.73
C ASP A 325 -8.52 4.01 -30.60
N VAL A 326 -8.96 2.76 -30.49
CA VAL A 326 -8.07 1.60 -30.32
C VAL A 326 -7.15 1.40 -31.54
N PRO A 327 -7.64 1.44 -32.79
CA PRO A 327 -6.77 1.30 -33.97
C PRO A 327 -5.68 2.39 -34.07
N GLN A 328 -5.90 3.54 -33.41
CA GLN A 328 -5.01 4.70 -33.42
C GLN A 328 -4.18 4.83 -32.14
N ALA A 329 -4.23 3.84 -31.24
CA ALA A 329 -3.60 3.93 -29.92
C ALA A 329 -2.08 3.73 -29.92
N ALA A 330 -1.47 3.35 -31.05
CA ALA A 330 -0.03 3.13 -31.13
C ALA A 330 0.76 4.41 -30.78
N ASN A 331 1.49 4.37 -29.67
CA ASN A 331 2.32 5.48 -29.22
C ASN A 331 3.53 4.98 -28.44
N SER A 332 4.72 5.09 -29.04
CA SER A 332 5.97 4.64 -28.44
C SER A 332 6.49 5.53 -27.31
N ASN A 333 5.81 6.64 -26.99
CA ASN A 333 6.08 7.46 -25.79
C ASN A 333 5.13 7.17 -24.64
N ILE A 334 4.16 6.26 -24.80
CA ILE A 334 3.31 5.79 -23.70
C ILE A 334 3.72 4.36 -23.32
N ARG A 335 3.82 4.11 -22.02
CA ARG A 335 4.11 2.78 -21.44
C ARG A 335 3.06 2.40 -20.41
N LEU A 336 2.66 1.15 -20.45
CA LEU A 336 1.58 0.62 -19.62
C LEU A 336 2.13 -0.50 -18.72
N TYR A 337 1.93 -0.36 -17.41
CA TYR A 337 2.14 -1.40 -16.41
C TYR A 337 0.79 -1.80 -15.84
N ASP A 338 0.18 -2.85 -16.39
CA ASP A 338 -1.20 -3.24 -16.11
C ASP A 338 -1.25 -4.41 -15.13
N MET A 339 -1.34 -4.10 -13.84
CA MET A 339 -1.47 -5.07 -12.77
C MET A 339 -2.88 -5.67 -12.78
N LYS A 340 -3.07 -6.70 -13.61
CA LYS A 340 -4.35 -7.42 -13.71
C LYS A 340 -4.52 -8.40 -12.55
N ALA A 341 -5.73 -8.50 -12.02
CA ALA A 341 -6.09 -9.57 -11.10
C ALA A 341 -5.86 -10.96 -11.73
N ARG A 342 -5.29 -11.89 -10.96
CA ARG A 342 -5.31 -13.33 -11.28
C ARG A 342 -6.73 -13.86 -11.23
N TRP A 343 -7.50 -13.40 -10.25
CA TRP A 343 -8.84 -13.87 -9.94
C TRP A 343 -9.85 -12.72 -9.91
N ARG A 344 -10.89 -12.83 -10.74
CA ARG A 344 -12.01 -11.89 -10.73
C ARG A 344 -12.89 -12.16 -9.52
N THR A 345 -13.38 -11.10 -8.89
CA THR A 345 -14.33 -11.13 -7.75
C THR A 345 -15.77 -11.35 -8.23
N ASP A 346 -15.95 -12.30 -9.16
CA ASP A 346 -17.24 -12.70 -9.75
C ASP A 346 -18.07 -13.54 -8.76
N ALA A 347 -19.34 -13.80 -9.08
CA ALA A 347 -20.30 -14.41 -8.17
C ALA A 347 -20.16 -15.93 -8.12
N VAL A 348 -18.96 -16.40 -7.79
CA VAL A 348 -18.55 -17.81 -7.85
C VAL A 348 -17.87 -18.22 -6.56
N GLU A 349 -17.89 -19.52 -6.25
CA GLU A 349 -17.04 -20.08 -5.20
C GLU A 349 -15.62 -20.28 -5.75
N TRP A 350 -14.59 -19.91 -4.98
CA TRP A 350 -13.20 -20.14 -5.37
C TRP A 350 -12.68 -21.47 -4.83
N ASP A 351 -11.86 -22.15 -5.62
CA ASP A 351 -11.19 -23.38 -5.22
C ASP A 351 -10.04 -23.11 -4.23
N ALA A 352 -9.52 -24.19 -3.64
CA ALA A 352 -8.46 -24.12 -2.64
C ALA A 352 -7.15 -23.44 -3.13
N SER A 353 -6.81 -23.57 -4.42
CA SER A 353 -5.57 -22.99 -4.97
C SER A 353 -5.68 -21.47 -5.10
N VAL A 354 -6.85 -20.97 -5.47
CA VAL A 354 -7.15 -19.54 -5.48
C VAL A 354 -7.06 -18.98 -4.06
N LEU A 355 -7.72 -19.64 -3.10
CA LEU A 355 -7.75 -19.23 -1.70
C LEU A 355 -6.35 -19.20 -1.07
N ASP A 356 -5.52 -20.18 -1.38
CA ASP A 356 -4.12 -20.23 -0.97
C ASP A 356 -3.32 -19.04 -1.52
N SER A 357 -3.44 -18.76 -2.83
CA SER A 357 -2.74 -17.63 -3.46
C SER A 357 -3.11 -16.29 -2.81
N LEU A 358 -4.36 -16.14 -2.35
CA LEU A 358 -4.82 -14.92 -1.69
C LEU A 358 -4.18 -14.73 -0.33
N ASN A 359 -4.07 -15.79 0.48
CA ASN A 359 -3.38 -15.74 1.77
C ASN A 359 -1.92 -15.32 1.58
N HIS A 360 -1.28 -15.75 0.49
CA HIS A 360 0.10 -15.39 0.16
C HIS A 360 0.26 -14.03 -0.54
N LEU A 361 -0.79 -13.20 -0.61
CA LEU A 361 -0.82 -11.91 -1.32
C LEU A 361 -0.49 -12.01 -2.83
N GLN A 362 -0.64 -13.18 -3.43
CA GLN A 362 -0.39 -13.43 -4.85
C GLN A 362 -1.63 -13.14 -5.70
N TYR A 363 -2.22 -11.96 -5.53
CA TYR A 363 -3.48 -11.60 -6.19
C TYR A 363 -3.31 -11.10 -7.62
N TYR A 364 -2.22 -10.39 -7.91
CA TYR A 364 -1.94 -9.81 -9.22
C TYR A 364 -1.15 -10.76 -10.11
N LYS A 365 -1.42 -10.75 -11.42
CA LYS A 365 -0.65 -11.48 -12.42
C LYS A 365 0.76 -10.90 -12.51
N ASP A 366 1.70 -11.73 -12.95
CA ASP A 366 3.04 -11.28 -13.28
C ASP A 366 2.94 -10.19 -14.36
N THR A 367 3.46 -9.01 -14.04
CA THR A 367 3.24 -7.79 -14.81
C THR A 367 4.58 -7.26 -15.32
N ARG A 368 4.57 -6.69 -16.52
CA ARG A 368 5.73 -6.03 -17.12
C ARG A 368 5.28 -4.76 -17.82
N TRP A 369 6.21 -3.81 -17.96
CA TRP A 369 5.97 -2.63 -18.78
C TRP A 369 5.84 -3.01 -20.25
N THR A 370 4.84 -2.42 -20.92
CA THR A 370 4.57 -2.65 -22.34
C THR A 370 4.49 -1.34 -23.10
N VAL A 371 4.88 -1.36 -24.38
CA VAL A 371 4.66 -0.25 -25.31
C VAL A 371 3.17 -0.10 -25.57
N CYS A 372 2.67 1.13 -25.61
CA CYS A 372 1.28 1.40 -25.99
C CYS A 372 1.07 1.07 -27.48
N SER A 373 0.25 0.05 -27.72
CA SER A 373 -0.20 -0.42 -29.04
C SER A 373 -1.72 -0.61 -29.01
N PRO A 374 -2.39 -0.81 -30.16
CA PRO A 374 -3.82 -1.13 -30.16
C PRO A 374 -4.19 -2.31 -29.24
N GLU A 375 -3.37 -3.36 -29.19
CA GLU A 375 -3.61 -4.52 -28.35
C GLU A 375 -3.45 -4.20 -26.85
N THR A 376 -2.35 -3.57 -26.46
CA THR A 376 -2.07 -3.29 -25.04
C THR A 376 -3.00 -2.20 -24.51
N ALA A 377 -3.25 -1.15 -25.29
CA ALA A 377 -4.16 -0.07 -24.91
C ALA A 377 -5.61 -0.54 -24.85
N GLY A 378 -6.04 -1.37 -25.81
CA GLY A 378 -7.41 -1.89 -25.86
C GLY A 378 -7.82 -2.65 -24.59
N ASN A 379 -6.89 -3.39 -24.00
CA ASN A 379 -7.11 -4.16 -22.77
C ASN A 379 -6.70 -3.42 -21.49
N PHE A 380 -6.30 -2.14 -21.60
CA PHE A 380 -5.94 -1.28 -20.48
C PHE A 380 -7.12 -0.41 -20.05
N SER A 381 -7.03 0.18 -18.85
CA SER A 381 -8.00 1.17 -18.36
C SER A 381 -8.23 2.29 -19.38
N ALA A 382 -9.49 2.48 -19.78
CA ALA A 382 -9.90 3.56 -20.68
C ALA A 382 -9.60 4.94 -20.06
N VAL A 383 -9.97 5.12 -18.78
CA VAL A 383 -9.77 6.40 -18.07
C VAL A 383 -8.27 6.73 -17.98
N ALA A 384 -7.45 5.76 -17.58
CA ALA A 384 -6.01 5.94 -17.50
C ALA A 384 -5.38 6.21 -18.88
N TYR A 385 -5.81 5.48 -19.92
CA TYR A 385 -5.34 5.68 -21.29
C TYR A 385 -5.60 7.12 -21.77
N TYR A 386 -6.84 7.62 -21.66
CA TYR A 386 -7.17 8.98 -22.09
C TYR A 386 -6.46 10.05 -21.26
N PHE A 387 -6.29 9.80 -19.96
CA PHE A 387 -5.47 10.64 -19.08
C PHE A 387 -4.02 10.74 -19.59
N GLY A 388 -3.35 9.60 -19.77
CA GLY A 388 -1.95 9.57 -20.17
C GLY A 388 -1.73 10.04 -21.61
N LYS A 389 -2.66 9.74 -22.53
CA LYS A 389 -2.63 10.27 -23.90
C LYS A 389 -2.66 11.80 -23.88
N LYS A 390 -3.60 12.39 -23.13
CA LYS A 390 -3.72 13.85 -23.02
C LYS A 390 -2.47 14.49 -22.40
N LEU A 391 -1.88 13.86 -21.39
CA LEU A 391 -0.62 14.32 -20.81
C LEU A 391 0.55 14.23 -21.80
N GLN A 392 0.71 13.09 -22.47
CA GLN A 392 1.78 12.88 -23.44
C GLN A 392 1.68 13.90 -24.58
N ASP A 393 0.48 14.12 -25.12
CA ASP A 393 0.20 15.11 -26.16
C ASP A 393 0.52 16.54 -25.70
N SER A 394 0.28 16.88 -24.44
CA SER A 394 0.43 18.27 -23.93
C SER A 394 1.82 18.59 -23.42
N LEU A 395 2.49 17.61 -22.81
CA LEU A 395 3.81 17.76 -22.19
C LEU A 395 4.94 17.41 -23.16
N GLN A 396 4.65 16.63 -24.21
CA GLN A 396 5.64 16.20 -25.20
C GLN A 396 6.84 15.45 -24.58
N VAL A 397 6.57 14.68 -23.51
CA VAL A 397 7.52 13.77 -22.84
C VAL A 397 6.94 12.37 -22.74
N PRO A 398 7.75 11.31 -22.53
CA PRO A 398 7.23 9.98 -22.26
C PRO A 398 6.29 9.95 -21.04
N VAL A 399 5.28 9.08 -21.08
CA VAL A 399 4.32 8.87 -19.98
C VAL A 399 4.20 7.39 -19.65
N GLY A 400 4.44 7.04 -18.39
CA GLY A 400 4.20 5.72 -17.81
C GLY A 400 2.91 5.72 -17.00
N LEU A 401 2.05 4.73 -17.25
CA LEU A 401 0.81 4.52 -16.51
C LEU A 401 0.85 3.17 -15.81
N ILE A 402 0.77 3.19 -14.48
CA ILE A 402 0.62 1.99 -13.65
C ILE A 402 -0.87 1.86 -13.35
N CYS A 403 -1.52 0.76 -13.72
CA CYS A 403 -2.92 0.51 -13.37
C CYS A 403 -3.03 -0.73 -12.49
N ASN A 404 -3.65 -0.60 -11.32
CA ASN A 404 -3.88 -1.73 -10.41
C ASN A 404 -5.35 -1.87 -9.97
N ALA A 405 -6.27 -1.14 -10.59
CA ALA A 405 -7.67 -1.06 -10.20
C ALA A 405 -8.39 -2.41 -10.18
N ILE A 406 -9.21 -2.65 -9.14
CA ILE A 406 -9.91 -3.91 -8.91
C ILE A 406 -11.41 -3.68 -8.79
N GLY A 407 -12.16 -4.24 -9.73
CA GLY A 407 -13.62 -4.22 -9.75
C GLY A 407 -14.24 -4.50 -8.40
N GLY A 408 -15.10 -3.57 -7.95
CA GLY A 408 -15.89 -3.75 -6.74
C GLY A 408 -15.18 -3.54 -5.40
N SER A 409 -13.87 -3.29 -5.40
CA SER A 409 -13.12 -3.07 -4.16
C SER A 409 -13.63 -1.85 -3.39
N PRO A 410 -13.81 -1.96 -2.05
CA PRO A 410 -14.17 -0.83 -1.21
C PRO A 410 -12.90 -0.05 -0.79
N THR A 411 -13.06 1.20 -0.36
CA THR A 411 -11.94 2.12 -0.06
C THR A 411 -10.97 1.54 0.98
N GLU A 412 -11.48 0.87 2.02
CA GLU A 412 -10.70 0.31 3.13
C GLU A 412 -9.74 -0.81 2.72
N ALA A 413 -9.97 -1.48 1.60
CA ALA A 413 -9.03 -2.48 1.07
C ALA A 413 -7.70 -1.85 0.61
N TRP A 414 -7.70 -0.54 0.34
CA TRP A 414 -6.59 0.21 -0.25
C TRP A 414 -5.81 1.06 0.74
N ILE A 415 -6.15 1.01 2.03
CA ILE A 415 -5.50 1.79 3.09
C ILE A 415 -4.51 0.90 3.82
N ASP A 416 -3.34 1.44 4.18
CA ASP A 416 -2.36 0.68 4.94
C ASP A 416 -2.88 0.28 6.34
N ARG A 417 -2.36 -0.86 6.81
CA ARG A 417 -2.77 -1.47 8.07
C ARG A 417 -2.56 -0.58 9.28
N SER A 418 -1.41 0.08 9.38
CA SER A 418 -1.09 0.96 10.51
C SER A 418 -2.08 2.11 10.58
N THR A 419 -2.39 2.75 9.45
CA THR A 419 -3.38 3.82 9.39
C THR A 419 -4.76 3.35 9.87
N LEU A 420 -5.25 2.19 9.44
CA LEU A 420 -6.54 1.66 9.92
C LEU A 420 -6.49 1.24 11.40
N GLU A 421 -5.44 0.55 11.85
CA GLU A 421 -5.29 0.13 13.25
C GLU A 421 -5.30 1.31 14.21
N TYR A 422 -4.71 2.44 13.85
CA TYR A 422 -4.65 3.64 14.68
C TYR A 422 -5.85 4.57 14.52
N ARG A 423 -6.35 4.73 13.30
CA ARG A 423 -7.29 5.80 12.97
C ARG A 423 -8.68 5.31 12.64
N PHE A 424 -8.92 4.01 12.46
CA PHE A 424 -10.26 3.43 12.34
C PHE A 424 -10.31 1.91 12.65
N PRO A 425 -9.83 1.45 13.83
CA PRO A 425 -9.68 0.01 14.10
C PRO A 425 -10.99 -0.78 14.04
N ALA A 426 -12.12 -0.13 14.32
CA ALA A 426 -13.44 -0.76 14.26
C ALA A 426 -13.76 -1.38 12.89
N ILE A 427 -13.17 -0.90 11.78
CA ILE A 427 -13.42 -1.45 10.44
C ILE A 427 -12.71 -2.80 10.20
N LEU A 428 -11.66 -3.10 10.96
CA LEU A 428 -10.89 -4.35 10.82
C LEU A 428 -11.61 -5.54 11.46
N ARG A 429 -12.45 -5.27 12.46
CA ARG A 429 -13.13 -6.29 13.26
C ARG A 429 -14.20 -7.02 12.46
N ASN A 430 -14.12 -8.35 12.40
CA ASN A 430 -15.13 -9.22 11.82
C ASN A 430 -15.68 -8.66 10.50
N TRP A 431 -14.78 -8.24 9.60
CA TRP A 431 -15.11 -7.38 8.46
C TRP A 431 -16.23 -7.96 7.57
N MET A 432 -16.34 -9.29 7.44
CA MET A 432 -17.42 -9.96 6.71
C MET A 432 -18.81 -9.83 7.36
N GLN A 433 -18.90 -9.39 8.62
CA GLN A 433 -20.14 -9.07 9.35
C GLN A 433 -20.22 -7.59 9.77
N ASN A 434 -19.26 -6.76 9.36
CA ASN A 434 -19.14 -5.37 9.80
C ASN A 434 -19.99 -4.42 8.94
N ASP A 435 -20.87 -3.64 9.56
CA ASP A 435 -21.82 -2.75 8.89
C ASP A 435 -21.21 -1.46 8.33
N PHE A 436 -19.92 -1.18 8.59
CA PHE A 436 -19.17 -0.16 7.85
C PHE A 436 -18.92 -0.55 6.39
N ILE A 437 -18.86 -1.84 6.10
CA ILE A 437 -18.57 -2.40 4.77
C ILE A 437 -19.90 -2.72 4.09
N GLN A 438 -20.06 -2.49 2.80
CA GLN A 438 -21.38 -2.67 2.16
C GLN A 438 -21.84 -4.14 2.06
N ASP A 439 -23.14 -4.40 2.21
CA ASP A 439 -23.72 -5.76 2.23
C ASP A 439 -23.30 -6.63 1.06
N TRP A 440 -23.31 -6.09 -0.16
CA TRP A 440 -22.93 -6.86 -1.34
C TRP A 440 -21.43 -7.19 -1.37
N VAL A 441 -20.57 -6.32 -0.82
CA VAL A 441 -19.11 -6.54 -0.72
C VAL A 441 -18.86 -7.73 0.22
N ARG A 442 -19.52 -7.73 1.39
CA ARG A 442 -19.44 -8.82 2.37
C ARG A 442 -20.01 -10.12 1.80
N GLY A 443 -21.17 -10.04 1.16
CA GLY A 443 -21.82 -11.19 0.52
C GLY A 443 -20.99 -11.79 -0.62
N ARG A 444 -20.32 -10.93 -1.42
CA ARG A 444 -19.41 -11.39 -2.47
C ARG A 444 -18.22 -12.14 -1.88
N ALA A 445 -17.57 -11.54 -0.89
CA ALA A 445 -16.45 -12.19 -0.21
C ALA A 445 -16.85 -13.53 0.42
N ALA A 446 -17.98 -13.57 1.13
CA ALA A 446 -18.50 -14.79 1.77
C ALA A 446 -18.77 -15.91 0.74
N LEU A 447 -19.29 -15.56 -0.44
CA LEU A 447 -19.49 -16.52 -1.53
C LEU A 447 -18.14 -17.01 -2.09
N ASN A 448 -17.24 -16.08 -2.39
CA ASN A 448 -15.93 -16.39 -2.95
C ASN A 448 -15.12 -17.32 -2.05
N VAL A 449 -15.16 -17.11 -0.73
CA VAL A 449 -14.39 -17.90 0.25
C VAL A 449 -15.13 -19.10 0.82
N LYS A 450 -16.32 -19.43 0.31
CA LYS A 450 -17.21 -20.46 0.90
C LYS A 450 -16.56 -21.85 1.04
N GLN A 451 -15.61 -22.19 0.17
CA GLN A 451 -14.89 -23.47 0.20
C GLN A 451 -13.67 -23.46 1.14
N SER A 452 -13.35 -22.34 1.79
CA SER A 452 -12.18 -22.25 2.65
C SER A 452 -12.37 -23.01 3.97
N SER A 453 -11.34 -23.76 4.35
CA SER A 453 -11.19 -24.33 5.70
C SER A 453 -10.43 -23.40 6.65
N ASN A 454 -9.82 -22.33 6.13
CA ASN A 454 -9.09 -21.33 6.93
C ASN A 454 -10.08 -20.30 7.49
N LYS A 455 -10.15 -20.20 8.82
CA LYS A 455 -11.01 -19.23 9.52
C LYS A 455 -10.61 -17.77 9.29
N LEU A 456 -9.37 -17.52 8.87
CA LEU A 456 -8.79 -16.21 8.59
C LEU A 456 -8.47 -16.06 7.10
N GLN A 457 -9.26 -16.70 6.23
CA GLN A 457 -9.12 -16.61 4.79
C GLN A 457 -9.14 -15.15 4.31
N ARG A 458 -8.09 -14.75 3.59
CA ARG A 458 -7.96 -13.42 3.01
C ARG A 458 -8.82 -13.25 1.76
N HIS A 459 -9.23 -12.01 1.48
CA HIS A 459 -10.01 -11.64 0.28
C HIS A 459 -9.61 -10.26 -0.27
N PRO A 460 -9.66 -10.00 -1.59
CA PRO A 460 -9.39 -8.67 -2.17
C PRO A 460 -10.23 -7.49 -1.67
N TYR A 461 -11.35 -7.76 -1.01
CA TYR A 461 -12.21 -6.73 -0.41
C TYR A 461 -12.00 -6.54 1.08
N GLU A 462 -11.17 -7.38 1.69
CA GLU A 462 -10.81 -7.23 3.10
C GLU A 462 -10.02 -5.93 3.29
N PRO A 463 -10.24 -5.20 4.40
CA PRO A 463 -9.41 -4.06 4.75
C PRO A 463 -7.90 -4.36 4.62
N CYS A 464 -7.16 -3.39 4.11
CA CYS A 464 -5.71 -3.44 3.84
C CYS A 464 -5.23 -4.38 2.73
N TYR A 465 -6.05 -5.32 2.23
CA TYR A 465 -5.54 -6.39 1.36
C TYR A 465 -4.93 -5.86 0.04
N LEU A 466 -5.62 -4.94 -0.63
CA LEU A 466 -5.17 -4.36 -1.91
C LEU A 466 -4.06 -3.33 -1.71
N TYR A 467 -3.97 -2.70 -0.53
CA TYR A 467 -2.76 -1.99 -0.15
C TYR A 467 -1.57 -2.95 -0.10
N GLU A 468 -1.70 -4.05 0.65
CA GLU A 468 -0.61 -5.00 0.89
C GLU A 468 -0.14 -5.73 -0.37
N SER A 469 -1.05 -6.04 -1.28
CA SER A 469 -0.79 -6.77 -2.52
C SER A 469 -0.57 -5.87 -3.76
N GLY A 470 -1.12 -4.65 -3.77
CA GLY A 470 -1.17 -3.80 -4.97
C GLY A 470 -0.51 -2.42 -4.83
N ILE A 471 -0.29 -1.92 -3.61
CA ILE A 471 0.33 -0.60 -3.36
C ILE A 471 1.71 -0.76 -2.73
N ARG A 472 1.83 -1.57 -1.68
CA ARG A 472 3.09 -1.84 -0.99
C ARG A 472 4.19 -2.37 -1.93
N PRO A 473 3.92 -3.27 -2.90
CA PRO A 473 4.98 -3.71 -3.84
C PRO A 473 5.46 -2.61 -4.80
N LEU A 474 4.68 -1.54 -4.96
CA LEU A 474 5.04 -0.36 -5.75
C LEU A 474 5.74 0.71 -4.90
N GLU A 475 5.88 0.48 -3.59
CA GLU A 475 6.46 1.45 -2.68
C GLU A 475 7.80 1.93 -3.22
N GLN A 476 7.96 3.25 -3.21
CA GLN A 476 9.21 3.92 -3.57
C GLN A 476 9.65 3.76 -5.05
N PHE A 477 8.81 3.18 -5.93
CA PHE A 477 8.92 3.46 -7.37
C PHE A 477 8.44 4.90 -7.61
N PRO A 478 9.28 5.82 -8.13
CA PRO A 478 8.91 7.24 -8.20
C PRO A 478 7.70 7.48 -9.10
N VAL A 479 6.66 8.13 -8.55
CA VAL A 479 5.48 8.60 -9.30
C VAL A 479 5.33 10.11 -9.17
N LYS A 480 4.62 10.72 -10.13
CA LYS A 480 4.24 12.14 -10.13
C LYS A 480 2.94 12.41 -9.37
N GLY A 481 2.07 11.42 -9.24
CA GLY A 481 0.80 11.52 -8.54
C GLY A 481 -0.13 10.34 -8.83
N PHE A 482 -1.36 10.48 -8.34
CA PHE A 482 -2.38 9.43 -8.36
C PHE A 482 -3.64 9.90 -9.09
N ILE A 483 -4.26 9.00 -9.87
CA ILE A 483 -5.65 9.15 -10.30
C ILE A 483 -6.52 8.02 -9.72
N TRP A 484 -7.69 8.38 -9.21
CA TRP A 484 -8.55 7.50 -8.41
C TRP A 484 -10.00 7.53 -8.88
N TYR A 485 -10.57 6.36 -9.22
CA TYR A 485 -12.01 6.25 -9.51
C TYR A 485 -12.63 5.11 -8.70
N GLN A 486 -13.24 5.50 -7.57
CA GLN A 486 -13.90 4.60 -6.64
C GLN A 486 -14.93 5.34 -5.78
N GLY A 487 -15.88 4.58 -5.24
CA GLY A 487 -16.82 5.03 -4.21
C GLY A 487 -18.12 4.24 -4.21
N GLU A 488 -18.43 3.54 -5.29
CA GLU A 488 -19.71 2.83 -5.46
C GLU A 488 -19.89 1.72 -4.41
N SER A 489 -18.79 1.10 -3.95
CA SER A 489 -18.77 0.08 -2.90
C SER A 489 -18.84 0.65 -1.47
N ASN A 490 -18.86 1.98 -1.32
CA ASN A 490 -18.94 2.67 -0.03
C ASN A 490 -20.14 3.64 0.03
N ALA A 491 -20.85 3.84 -1.08
CA ALA A 491 -21.93 4.83 -1.22
C ALA A 491 -23.14 4.62 -0.29
N HIS A 492 -23.23 3.49 0.40
CA HIS A 492 -24.24 3.22 1.41
C HIS A 492 -23.98 3.93 2.75
N ASN A 493 -22.70 4.21 3.08
CA ASN A 493 -22.28 4.81 4.35
C ASN A 493 -21.28 5.95 4.08
N ARG A 494 -21.85 7.14 3.86
CA ARG A 494 -21.10 8.34 3.47
C ARG A 494 -20.12 8.78 4.57
N GLU A 495 -20.54 8.70 5.82
CA GLU A 495 -19.78 9.11 6.99
C GLU A 495 -18.51 8.26 7.14
N ALA A 496 -18.63 6.93 6.99
CA ALA A 496 -17.48 6.04 6.95
C ALA A 496 -16.56 6.36 5.77
N HIS A 497 -17.12 6.55 4.56
CA HIS A 497 -16.32 6.88 3.37
C HIS A 497 -15.56 8.20 3.52
N GLU A 498 -16.17 9.24 4.10
CA GLU A 498 -15.48 10.51 4.33
C GLU A 498 -14.24 10.33 5.21
N ARG A 499 -14.32 9.50 6.25
CA ARG A 499 -13.15 9.14 7.06
C ARG A 499 -12.13 8.35 6.23
N LEU A 500 -12.59 7.29 5.54
CA LEU A 500 -11.73 6.40 4.77
C LEU A 500 -10.98 7.10 3.64
N PHE A 501 -11.62 8.01 2.90
CA PHE A 501 -10.97 8.70 1.80
C PHE A 501 -9.83 9.62 2.27
N ARG A 502 -10.00 10.29 3.42
CA ARG A 502 -8.90 11.06 4.04
C ARG A 502 -7.74 10.13 4.42
N LEU A 503 -8.05 9.00 5.06
CA LEU A 503 -7.06 8.00 5.45
C LEU A 503 -6.36 7.36 4.25
N LEU A 504 -7.04 7.14 3.13
CA LEU A 504 -6.47 6.65 1.88
C LEU A 504 -5.41 7.62 1.34
N VAL A 505 -5.76 8.90 1.22
CA VAL A 505 -4.85 9.92 0.71
C VAL A 505 -3.64 10.08 1.63
N GLU A 506 -3.85 10.12 2.96
CA GLU A 506 -2.78 10.17 3.95
C GLU A 506 -1.86 8.93 3.87
N SER A 507 -2.44 7.73 3.81
CA SER A 507 -1.74 6.45 3.72
C SER A 507 -0.82 6.39 2.51
N TRP A 508 -1.31 6.77 1.33
CA TRP A 508 -0.52 6.70 0.11
C TRP A 508 0.56 7.78 0.07
N ARG A 509 0.26 9.00 0.49
CA ARG A 509 1.28 10.06 0.60
C ARG A 509 2.40 9.67 1.55
N LYS A 510 2.08 9.01 2.67
CA LYS A 510 3.06 8.43 3.60
C LYS A 510 3.89 7.35 2.93
N ASN A 511 3.30 6.46 2.14
CA ASN A 511 4.02 5.40 1.42
C ASN A 511 5.12 5.93 0.48
N TRP A 512 4.90 7.08 -0.17
CA TRP A 512 5.89 7.74 -1.02
C TRP A 512 6.71 8.83 -0.30
N GLY A 513 6.47 9.08 0.98
CA GLY A 513 7.19 10.09 1.77
C GLY A 513 6.96 11.53 1.31
N ASP A 514 5.81 11.82 0.69
CA ASP A 514 5.50 13.14 0.11
C ASP A 514 4.02 13.49 0.36
N ALA A 515 3.82 14.41 1.31
CA ALA A 515 2.50 14.88 1.75
C ALA A 515 1.77 15.76 0.72
N GLU A 516 2.47 16.22 -0.32
CA GLU A 516 1.93 17.10 -1.35
C GLU A 516 1.67 16.38 -2.68
N LEU A 517 1.92 15.06 -2.75
CA LEU A 517 1.67 14.30 -3.98
C LEU A 517 0.24 14.53 -4.50
N PRO A 518 0.09 14.94 -5.78
CA PRO A 518 -1.20 15.15 -6.41
C PRO A 518 -2.09 13.90 -6.31
N PHE A 519 -3.33 14.09 -5.88
CA PHE A 519 -4.32 13.02 -5.81
C PHE A 519 -5.61 13.47 -6.49
N TYR A 520 -5.79 13.09 -7.76
CA TYR A 520 -6.96 13.46 -8.55
C TYR A 520 -7.97 12.32 -8.57
N PHE A 521 -9.24 12.64 -8.35
CA PHE A 521 -10.28 11.62 -8.25
C PHE A 521 -11.51 11.96 -9.07
N VAL A 522 -12.39 10.99 -9.26
CA VAL A 522 -13.62 11.15 -10.03
C VAL A 522 -14.81 11.22 -9.08
N GLN A 523 -15.63 12.27 -9.20
CA GLN A 523 -16.95 12.28 -8.60
C GLN A 523 -17.80 11.20 -9.28
N LEU A 524 -18.50 10.36 -8.52
CA LEU A 524 -19.27 9.27 -9.08
C LEU A 524 -20.25 9.79 -10.15
N SER A 525 -20.35 9.04 -11.26
CA SER A 525 -21.27 9.32 -12.36
C SER A 525 -22.72 9.24 -11.88
N SER A 526 -23.72 9.71 -12.63
CA SER A 526 -25.11 9.60 -12.19
C SER A 526 -25.69 8.20 -12.40
N ILE A 527 -26.44 7.68 -11.42
CA ILE A 527 -27.21 6.42 -11.50
C ILE A 527 -28.40 6.49 -10.53
N ASP A 528 -29.49 5.77 -10.83
CA ASP A 528 -30.72 5.82 -10.03
C ASP A 528 -30.64 5.03 -8.71
N ARG A 529 -29.85 5.53 -7.75
CA ARG A 529 -29.68 4.99 -6.39
C ARG A 529 -29.93 6.06 -5.32
N PRO A 530 -30.79 5.82 -4.29
CA PRO A 530 -31.19 6.86 -3.34
C PRO A 530 -30.05 7.59 -2.61
N SER A 531 -28.98 6.90 -2.21
CA SER A 531 -27.87 7.51 -1.45
C SER A 531 -26.93 8.40 -2.27
N TRP A 532 -27.09 8.41 -3.60
CA TRP A 532 -26.08 8.91 -4.53
C TRP A 532 -25.88 10.43 -4.51
N THR A 533 -26.92 11.19 -4.17
CA THR A 533 -26.85 12.65 -4.12
C THR A 533 -25.95 13.13 -2.98
N TRP A 534 -26.18 12.60 -1.77
CA TRP A 534 -25.37 12.85 -0.59
C TRP A 534 -23.91 12.42 -0.77
N PHE A 535 -23.69 11.27 -1.41
CA PHE A 535 -22.34 10.78 -1.65
C PHE A 535 -21.57 11.62 -2.66
N ARG A 536 -22.21 12.10 -3.73
CA ARG A 536 -21.55 13.02 -4.67
C ARG A 536 -21.20 14.36 -4.00
N ASP A 537 -22.08 14.90 -3.16
CA ASP A 537 -21.76 16.12 -2.41
C ASP A 537 -20.62 15.90 -1.42
N SER A 538 -20.52 14.74 -0.75
CA SER A 538 -19.37 14.46 0.12
C SER A 538 -18.06 14.41 -0.66
N GLN A 539 -18.03 13.82 -1.85
CA GLN A 539 -16.86 13.84 -2.74
C GLN A 539 -16.45 15.28 -3.09
N ARG A 540 -17.42 16.15 -3.38
CA ARG A 540 -17.15 17.59 -3.61
C ARG A 540 -16.54 18.26 -2.39
N ARG A 541 -17.07 18.02 -1.18
CA ARG A 541 -16.54 18.60 0.06
C ARG A 541 -15.15 18.08 0.38
N LEU A 542 -14.90 16.78 0.20
CA LEU A 542 -13.57 16.18 0.40
C LEU A 542 -12.49 16.83 -0.48
N MET A 543 -12.82 17.21 -1.73
CA MET A 543 -11.88 17.97 -2.57
C MET A 543 -11.50 19.32 -1.96
N ALA A 544 -12.45 20.03 -1.33
CA ALA A 544 -12.18 21.34 -0.72
C ALA A 544 -11.35 21.21 0.58
N GLU A 545 -11.46 20.08 1.27
CA GLU A 545 -10.82 19.84 2.56
C GLU A 545 -9.44 19.18 2.47
N ILE A 546 -9.17 18.42 1.40
CA ILE A 546 -7.91 17.70 1.23
C ILE A 546 -7.00 18.47 0.25
N PRO A 547 -5.86 19.03 0.71
CA PRO A 547 -4.94 19.77 -0.15
C PRO A 547 -4.34 18.91 -1.28
N HIS A 548 -3.92 19.58 -2.37
CA HIS A 548 -3.33 18.97 -3.57
C HIS A 548 -4.22 17.87 -4.20
N THR A 549 -5.54 18.05 -4.09
CA THR A 549 -6.53 17.21 -4.76
C THR A 549 -7.27 17.98 -5.86
N GLY A 550 -8.01 17.23 -6.66
CA GLY A 550 -8.83 17.75 -7.75
C GLY A 550 -9.84 16.69 -8.16
N MET A 551 -11.03 17.12 -8.56
CA MET A 551 -12.16 16.22 -8.83
C MET A 551 -12.66 16.39 -10.25
N ALA A 552 -12.61 15.31 -11.03
CA ALA A 552 -13.30 15.23 -12.30
C ALA A 552 -14.79 14.95 -12.05
N VAL A 553 -15.66 15.89 -12.41
CA VAL A 553 -17.11 15.67 -12.41
C VAL A 553 -17.45 14.73 -13.56
N SER A 554 -18.26 13.69 -13.30
CA SER A 554 -18.66 12.71 -14.33
C SER A 554 -20.17 12.45 -14.42
N SER A 555 -20.98 13.21 -13.67
CA SER A 555 -22.43 13.00 -13.62
C SER A 555 -23.14 13.20 -14.95
N ASP A 556 -22.62 14.06 -15.83
CA ASP A 556 -23.12 14.28 -17.19
C ASP A 556 -22.95 13.07 -18.12
N ARG A 557 -22.11 12.11 -17.72
CA ARG A 557 -21.79 10.89 -18.46
C ARG A 557 -22.32 9.63 -17.77
N GLY A 558 -23.21 9.77 -16.80
CA GLY A 558 -23.84 8.63 -16.12
C GLY A 558 -24.83 7.86 -17.00
N ASP A 559 -25.22 6.69 -16.52
CA ASP A 559 -26.29 5.85 -17.08
C ASP A 559 -27.28 5.52 -15.95
N SER A 560 -28.58 5.59 -16.23
CA SER A 560 -29.60 5.39 -15.20
C SER A 560 -29.66 3.95 -14.70
N LEU A 561 -29.26 2.99 -15.53
CA LEU A 561 -29.40 1.55 -15.29
C LEU A 561 -28.05 0.84 -15.10
N ASP A 562 -26.98 1.39 -15.68
CA ASP A 562 -25.64 0.81 -15.61
C ASP A 562 -24.70 1.68 -14.76
N VAL A 563 -24.00 1.04 -13.81
CA VAL A 563 -22.99 1.72 -12.99
C VAL A 563 -21.67 1.94 -13.74
N HIS A 564 -21.53 1.34 -14.93
CA HIS A 564 -20.35 1.40 -15.79
C HIS A 564 -20.60 2.17 -17.09
N PRO A 565 -20.82 3.50 -17.04
CA PRO A 565 -21.06 4.27 -18.25
C PRO A 565 -19.88 4.20 -19.23
N LYS A 566 -20.17 4.11 -20.52
CA LYS A 566 -19.17 3.86 -21.58
C LYS A 566 -18.39 5.10 -22.04
N GLN A 567 -18.84 6.31 -21.68
CA GLN A 567 -18.15 7.57 -22.00
C GLN A 567 -16.97 7.81 -21.04
N LYS A 568 -15.86 7.13 -21.28
CA LYS A 568 -14.64 7.22 -20.42
C LYS A 568 -13.65 8.29 -20.85
N ARG A 569 -13.74 8.75 -22.10
CA ARG A 569 -12.81 9.73 -22.68
C ARG A 569 -12.82 11.05 -21.91
N GLU A 570 -14.01 11.62 -21.73
CA GLU A 570 -14.20 12.89 -21.04
C GLU A 570 -13.72 12.82 -19.59
N VAL A 571 -13.90 11.67 -18.93
CA VAL A 571 -13.44 11.47 -17.54
C VAL A 571 -11.91 11.50 -17.46
N GLY A 572 -11.22 10.75 -18.32
CA GLY A 572 -9.75 10.73 -18.36
C GLY A 572 -9.16 12.10 -18.75
N GLU A 573 -9.75 12.78 -19.73
CA GLU A 573 -9.32 14.12 -20.16
C GLU A 573 -9.52 15.17 -19.06
N ARG A 574 -10.60 15.09 -18.26
CA ARG A 574 -10.84 15.98 -17.11
C ARG A 574 -9.81 15.78 -15.99
N LEU A 575 -9.44 14.53 -15.71
CA LEU A 575 -8.34 14.25 -14.77
C LEU A 575 -7.01 14.82 -15.29
N ALA A 576 -6.76 14.71 -16.59
CA ALA A 576 -5.55 15.29 -17.20
C ALA A 576 -5.56 16.82 -17.13
N ALA A 577 -6.72 17.47 -17.28
CA ALA A 577 -6.85 18.91 -17.12
C ALA A 577 -6.47 19.39 -15.71
N TRP A 578 -6.86 18.63 -14.67
CA TRP A 578 -6.40 18.86 -13.30
C TRP A 578 -4.88 18.77 -13.17
N ALA A 579 -4.27 17.71 -13.69
CA ALA A 579 -2.82 17.54 -13.66
C ALA A 579 -2.08 18.64 -14.41
N LEU A 580 -2.51 18.97 -15.63
CA LEU A 580 -1.91 20.05 -16.44
C LEU A 580 -1.97 21.40 -15.70
N ASN A 581 -3.12 21.76 -15.13
CA ASN A 581 -3.27 23.04 -14.44
C ASN A 581 -2.53 23.10 -13.09
N LYS A 582 -2.73 22.09 -12.23
CA LYS A 582 -2.30 22.11 -10.83
C LYS A 582 -0.92 21.49 -10.60
N THR A 583 -0.54 20.48 -11.36
CA THR A 583 0.79 19.85 -11.24
C THR A 583 1.82 20.48 -12.16
N TYR A 584 1.45 20.77 -13.42
CA TYR A 584 2.39 21.25 -14.43
C TYR A 584 2.29 22.75 -14.70
N GLY A 585 1.35 23.46 -14.06
CA GLY A 585 1.25 24.91 -14.12
C GLY A 585 0.68 25.49 -15.41
N TYR A 586 0.03 24.69 -16.26
CA TYR A 586 -0.59 25.15 -17.50
C TYR A 586 -1.88 25.93 -17.19
N LYS A 587 -1.73 27.21 -16.82
CA LYS A 587 -2.83 28.06 -16.32
C LYS A 587 -3.98 28.26 -17.32
N ASN A 588 -3.70 28.14 -18.61
CA ASN A 588 -4.70 28.26 -19.67
C ASN A 588 -5.58 27.00 -19.81
N VAL A 589 -5.20 25.88 -19.18
CA VAL A 589 -6.03 24.68 -19.13
C VAL A 589 -6.99 24.82 -17.94
N ILE A 590 -8.28 24.90 -18.21
CA ILE A 590 -9.31 24.97 -17.18
C ILE A 590 -9.55 23.57 -16.62
N PRO A 591 -9.31 23.32 -15.31
CA PRO A 591 -9.33 21.98 -14.74
C PRO A 591 -10.72 21.50 -14.32
N SER A 592 -11.69 22.40 -14.14
CA SER A 592 -13.02 22.06 -13.62
C SER A 592 -14.13 22.88 -14.26
N GLY A 593 -15.35 22.36 -14.17
CA GLY A 593 -16.57 23.14 -14.38
C GLY A 593 -16.88 24.03 -13.18
N PRO A 594 -18.04 24.70 -13.16
CA PRO A 594 -18.43 25.54 -12.04
C PRO A 594 -18.44 24.76 -10.72
N LEU A 595 -17.62 25.18 -9.77
CA LEU A 595 -17.54 24.60 -8.42
C LEU A 595 -18.17 25.56 -7.42
N TYR A 596 -19.14 25.08 -6.64
CA TYR A 596 -19.82 25.89 -5.64
C TYR A 596 -18.82 26.60 -4.73
N LYS A 597 -18.97 27.93 -4.58
CA LYS A 597 -18.15 28.77 -3.72
C LYS A 597 -18.95 29.36 -2.56
N SER A 598 -20.08 29.99 -2.86
CA SER A 598 -20.91 30.65 -1.85
C SER A 598 -22.33 30.88 -2.37
N VAL A 599 -23.27 31.04 -1.45
CA VAL A 599 -24.65 31.48 -1.72
C VAL A 599 -24.97 32.71 -0.87
N VAL A 600 -25.79 33.62 -1.42
CA VAL A 600 -26.43 34.72 -0.68
C VAL A 600 -27.93 34.63 -0.93
N PHE A 601 -28.72 34.52 0.12
CA PHE A 601 -30.17 34.56 0.04
C PHE A 601 -30.65 36.00 0.23
N SER A 602 -31.41 36.52 -0.74
CA SER A 602 -31.92 37.89 -0.70
C SER A 602 -33.11 38.06 -1.65
N GLY A 603 -34.11 38.84 -1.26
CA GLY A 603 -35.24 39.20 -2.13
C GLY A 603 -35.97 37.99 -2.72
N GLY A 604 -36.12 36.92 -1.93
CA GLY A 604 -36.80 35.68 -2.33
C GLY A 604 -36.03 34.78 -3.30
N ALA A 605 -34.73 34.98 -3.46
CA ALA A 605 -33.88 34.16 -4.33
C ALA A 605 -32.53 33.82 -3.68
N ALA A 606 -31.94 32.72 -4.14
CA ALA A 606 -30.56 32.35 -3.86
C ALA A 606 -29.64 32.82 -4.99
N TYR A 607 -28.57 33.55 -4.65
CA TYR A 607 -27.55 34.02 -5.60
C TYR A 607 -26.26 33.25 -5.38
N ILE A 608 -25.94 32.36 -6.31
CA ILE A 608 -24.86 31.38 -6.17
C ILE A 608 -23.65 31.82 -6.97
N SER A 609 -22.50 31.83 -6.31
CA SER A 609 -21.20 32.09 -6.93
C SER A 609 -20.39 30.79 -7.05
N PHE A 610 -19.60 30.68 -8.10
CA PHE A 610 -18.80 29.51 -8.41
C PHE A 610 -17.34 29.92 -8.64
N ASP A 611 -16.41 29.02 -8.34
CA ASP A 611 -15.09 29.03 -8.98
C ASP A 611 -15.18 28.36 -10.36
N TYR A 612 -14.27 28.71 -11.28
CA TYR A 612 -14.30 28.27 -12.70
C TYR A 612 -15.61 28.62 -13.41
N ALA A 613 -16.07 29.86 -13.22
CA ALA A 613 -17.38 30.36 -13.62
C ALA A 613 -17.34 31.27 -14.86
N GLU A 614 -16.24 31.25 -15.62
CA GLU A 614 -16.15 32.01 -16.86
C GLU A 614 -17.18 31.48 -17.87
N GLU A 615 -17.98 32.37 -18.46
CA GLU A 615 -18.96 32.05 -19.49
C GLU A 615 -19.97 30.94 -19.10
N LEU A 616 -20.58 31.07 -17.91
CA LEU A 616 -21.64 30.15 -17.46
C LEU A 616 -22.75 30.02 -18.51
N SER A 617 -23.07 28.77 -18.85
CA SER A 617 -24.10 28.44 -19.84
C SER A 617 -24.65 27.05 -19.60
N THR A 618 -25.43 26.53 -20.56
CA THR A 618 -26.01 25.20 -20.50
C THR A 618 -25.45 24.30 -21.58
N SER A 619 -25.17 23.04 -21.25
CA SER A 619 -24.61 22.04 -22.17
C SER A 619 -25.48 21.73 -23.38
N ASP A 620 -26.77 22.08 -23.35
CA ASP A 620 -27.76 21.75 -24.37
C ASP A 620 -28.54 22.95 -24.92
N GLY A 621 -28.13 24.17 -24.57
CA GLY A 621 -28.78 25.43 -24.99
C GLY A 621 -30.21 25.62 -24.46
N LYS A 622 -30.65 24.81 -23.49
CA LYS A 622 -31.98 24.91 -22.85
C LYS A 622 -31.90 25.68 -21.54
N SER A 623 -33.04 26.02 -20.94
CA SER A 623 -33.07 26.63 -19.62
C SER A 623 -32.31 25.80 -18.57
N LEU A 624 -31.70 26.48 -17.60
CA LEU A 624 -31.11 25.84 -16.43
C LEU A 624 -32.18 25.00 -15.72
N ARG A 625 -31.78 23.82 -15.26
CA ARG A 625 -32.67 22.85 -14.61
C ARG A 625 -31.97 22.17 -13.43
N THR A 626 -32.74 21.37 -12.70
CA THR A 626 -32.33 20.57 -11.53
C THR A 626 -31.84 21.38 -10.33
N PHE A 627 -32.19 22.67 -10.28
CA PHE A 627 -32.14 23.47 -9.07
C PHE A 627 -33.39 23.25 -8.24
N GLU A 628 -33.20 23.17 -6.92
CA GLU A 628 -34.27 23.09 -5.94
C GLU A 628 -33.94 24.01 -4.76
N VAL A 629 -34.95 24.66 -4.19
CA VAL A 629 -34.83 25.52 -3.01
C VAL A 629 -35.79 25.08 -1.92
N ALA A 630 -35.43 25.33 -0.66
CA ALA A 630 -36.26 25.11 0.52
C ALA A 630 -36.20 26.35 1.42
N GLY A 631 -37.28 26.59 2.16
CA GLY A 631 -37.33 27.60 3.24
C GLY A 631 -37.13 26.96 4.61
N ASP A 632 -37.67 27.58 5.64
CA ASP A 632 -37.62 27.16 7.04
C ASP A 632 -38.29 25.79 7.31
N ASP A 633 -39.23 25.39 6.47
CA ASP A 633 -39.91 24.09 6.52
C ASP A 633 -39.03 22.90 6.08
N GLY A 634 -37.88 23.17 5.47
CA GLY A 634 -36.94 22.18 4.94
C GLY A 634 -37.45 21.38 3.74
N LEU A 635 -38.59 21.76 3.14
CA LEU A 635 -39.16 21.07 1.98
C LEU A 635 -38.60 21.65 0.68
N PHE A 636 -38.04 20.78 -0.16
CA PHE A 636 -37.45 21.18 -1.42
C PHE A 636 -38.48 21.24 -2.54
N TYR A 637 -38.50 22.36 -3.26
CA TYR A 637 -39.31 22.58 -4.45
C TYR A 637 -38.43 22.85 -5.67
N PRO A 638 -38.83 22.37 -6.88
CA PRO A 638 -38.18 22.77 -8.12
C PRO A 638 -38.11 24.28 -8.27
N ALA A 639 -36.96 24.76 -8.72
CA ALA A 639 -36.64 26.17 -8.84
C ALA A 639 -36.35 26.57 -10.29
N GLN A 640 -36.71 27.80 -10.62
CA GLN A 640 -36.25 28.49 -11.83
C GLN A 640 -34.84 29.02 -11.58
N ALA A 641 -34.01 29.05 -12.62
CA ALA A 641 -32.64 29.54 -12.53
C ALA A 641 -32.21 30.30 -13.78
N VAL A 642 -31.45 31.37 -13.61
CA VAL A 642 -30.84 32.16 -14.69
C VAL A 642 -29.42 32.57 -14.35
N VAL A 643 -28.59 32.76 -15.39
CA VAL A 643 -27.28 33.40 -15.24
C VAL A 643 -27.51 34.92 -15.15
N GLU A 644 -27.06 35.53 -14.05
CA GLU A 644 -27.18 36.97 -13.80
C GLU A 644 -25.87 37.49 -13.24
N ASN A 645 -25.21 38.41 -13.94
CA ASN A 645 -23.96 39.05 -13.51
C ASN A 645 -22.86 38.07 -13.07
N GLY A 646 -22.68 36.97 -13.82
CA GLY A 646 -21.68 35.92 -13.50
C GLY A 646 -22.05 35.02 -12.31
N LYS A 647 -23.27 35.15 -11.77
CA LYS A 647 -23.85 34.28 -10.73
C LYS A 647 -25.02 33.50 -11.29
N ILE A 648 -25.47 32.49 -10.56
CA ILE A 648 -26.76 31.84 -10.81
C ILE A 648 -27.78 32.35 -9.80
N LYS A 649 -28.83 33.00 -10.28
CA LYS A 649 -30.00 33.36 -9.48
C LYS A 649 -31.00 32.21 -9.54
N VAL A 650 -31.45 31.73 -8.38
CA VAL A 650 -32.37 30.59 -8.23
C VAL A 650 -33.55 30.98 -7.35
N TRP A 651 -34.79 30.71 -7.79
CA TRP A 651 -36.00 31.02 -7.02
C TRP A 651 -37.14 30.04 -7.33
N SER A 652 -38.15 29.97 -6.46
CA SER A 652 -39.37 29.20 -6.68
C SER A 652 -40.58 29.97 -6.18
N ASP A 653 -41.66 30.01 -6.95
CA ASP A 653 -42.91 30.67 -6.55
C ASP A 653 -43.55 30.03 -5.28
N LYS A 654 -43.11 28.82 -4.93
CA LYS A 654 -43.53 28.09 -3.73
C LYS A 654 -42.71 28.42 -2.48
N VAL A 655 -41.55 29.07 -2.62
CA VAL A 655 -40.62 29.35 -1.53
C VAL A 655 -40.32 30.85 -1.50
N LYS A 656 -41.01 31.58 -0.62
CA LYS A 656 -40.89 33.04 -0.53
C LYS A 656 -39.55 33.49 0.06
N GLU A 657 -39.04 32.74 1.04
CA GLU A 657 -37.79 33.02 1.75
C GLU A 657 -36.93 31.76 1.70
N PRO A 658 -36.14 31.56 0.63
CA PRO A 658 -35.26 30.41 0.54
C PRO A 658 -34.11 30.52 1.53
N GLU A 659 -33.83 29.44 2.25
CA GLU A 659 -32.70 29.27 3.18
C GLU A 659 -31.74 28.18 2.72
N THR A 660 -32.16 27.33 1.78
CA THR A 660 -31.32 26.26 1.25
C THR A 660 -31.49 26.14 -0.25
N VAL A 661 -30.39 25.87 -0.95
CA VAL A 661 -30.40 25.58 -2.39
C VAL A 661 -29.57 24.34 -2.70
N ARG A 662 -30.01 23.55 -3.67
CA ARG A 662 -29.26 22.39 -4.17
C ARG A 662 -29.35 22.28 -5.69
N TYR A 663 -28.32 21.72 -6.30
CA TYR A 663 -28.19 21.55 -7.75
C TYR A 663 -27.77 20.12 -8.09
N GLY A 664 -28.40 19.55 -9.11
CA GLY A 664 -28.11 18.18 -9.55
C GLY A 664 -28.45 17.12 -8.50
N TRP A 665 -29.33 17.45 -7.55
CA TRP A 665 -29.68 16.63 -6.37
C TRP A 665 -30.69 15.52 -6.70
N GLN A 666 -30.45 14.82 -7.80
CA GLN A 666 -31.19 13.63 -8.22
C GLN A 666 -30.20 12.48 -8.37
N PRO A 667 -30.53 11.24 -7.98
CA PRO A 667 -29.64 10.10 -8.17
C PRO A 667 -29.10 9.97 -9.61
N PHE A 668 -30.03 9.90 -10.57
CA PHE A 668 -29.76 10.12 -11.99
C PHE A 668 -30.18 11.54 -12.36
N THR A 669 -29.22 12.43 -12.62
CA THR A 669 -29.47 13.84 -12.90
C THR A 669 -29.23 14.17 -14.36
N ARG A 670 -30.08 15.04 -14.91
CA ARG A 670 -29.89 15.66 -16.23
C ARG A 670 -29.36 17.09 -16.12
N ALA A 671 -28.70 17.42 -15.02
CA ALA A 671 -28.13 18.74 -14.76
C ALA A 671 -27.30 19.23 -15.96
N ASN A 672 -27.44 20.51 -16.33
CA ASN A 672 -26.89 21.05 -17.59
C ASN A 672 -26.00 22.30 -17.43
N LEU A 673 -25.76 22.81 -16.23
CA LEU A 673 -24.85 23.95 -15.99
C LEU A 673 -23.40 23.57 -16.34
N VAL A 674 -22.79 24.38 -17.21
CA VAL A 674 -21.38 24.29 -17.63
C VAL A 674 -20.73 25.67 -17.62
N ASN A 675 -19.41 25.73 -17.68
CA ASN A 675 -18.66 26.96 -17.99
C ASN A 675 -18.29 27.04 -19.48
N GLY A 676 -17.55 28.09 -19.88
CA GLY A 676 -17.11 28.30 -21.27
C GLY A 676 -16.24 27.18 -21.85
N ALA A 677 -15.60 26.38 -21.00
CA ALA A 677 -14.87 25.19 -21.42
C ALA A 677 -15.78 23.97 -21.67
N GLY A 678 -17.10 24.11 -21.48
CA GLY A 678 -18.07 23.02 -21.57
C GLY A 678 -17.97 22.00 -20.43
N LEU A 679 -17.28 22.33 -19.33
CA LEU A 679 -17.10 21.43 -18.19
C LEU A 679 -18.30 21.53 -17.22
N PRO A 680 -18.87 20.39 -16.78
CA PRO A 680 -20.09 20.36 -15.97
C PRO A 680 -19.85 20.81 -14.54
N ALA A 681 -20.84 21.50 -13.98
CA ALA A 681 -20.89 21.84 -12.57
C ALA A 681 -21.12 20.59 -11.70
N SER A 682 -20.50 20.57 -10.52
CA SER A 682 -20.65 19.49 -9.56
C SER A 682 -21.99 19.54 -8.80
N THR A 683 -22.48 18.38 -8.33
CA THR A 683 -23.62 18.32 -7.39
C THR A 683 -23.27 19.02 -6.08
N PHE A 684 -24.16 19.89 -5.58
CA PHE A 684 -23.98 20.55 -4.28
C PHE A 684 -25.31 20.81 -3.58
N ARG A 685 -25.21 21.02 -2.26
CA ARG A 685 -26.21 21.63 -1.40
C ARG A 685 -25.55 22.72 -0.56
N ALA A 686 -26.26 23.82 -0.37
CA ALA A 686 -25.79 25.00 0.36
C ALA A 686 -26.92 25.61 1.19
N GLU A 687 -26.57 26.11 2.36
CA GLU A 687 -27.42 26.78 3.36
C GLU A 687 -26.82 28.14 3.68
#